data_AF-A0A6C0H0K8-F1
#
_entry.id   AF-A0A6C0H0K8-F1
#
_cell.length_a   1.000
_cell.length_b   1.000
_cell.length_c   1.000
_cell.angle_alpha   90.00
_cell.angle_beta   90.00
_cell.angle_gamma   90.00
#
_symmetry.space_group_name_H-M   'P 1'
#
loop_
_entity.id
_entity.type
_entity.pdbx_description
1 polymer ?
#
loop_
_entity_poly.entity_id
_entity_poly.type
_entity_poly.pdbx_seq_one_letter_code
_entity_poly.pdbx_strand_id
1 'polypeptide(L)'
;MANNKDIKLVDNIEKIRSIIYPEIKIKNKLEELDLSDKENRNKKLDLPIYQSLNYDAIQITLKYIYEEILTGIFVKIEDNKIKEYIEIYNFDIGNKWSDRVKLPIEYKNWFEYALAKSKIIKKKLVLIDDKKKKWIANNCLIRNEKQYGEINKDYYVGLYNMLFTLCEKKKIGDCIFFLNKKDFAVLKKNYTHPNNQIYDSNDSPLDAKFKDRSFIPILSQSTLDDFADIPIPTTDDWMHITNLEENNPYAEKKINIKWEDKIPTAFFRGKGTGCGITLETNPRLKITKLSEEWENDDNYNKNNKIDGIPYLDGGIISYVFRDKKLINNPYLTYVNPNKLNLKLKERVPITQQNKYKYLINIEGNSAAYRLGYMLGLESVILHVETKFKLWFEDLLIPYVNFIPIKNDLSDLAEIIKWCKSNDDKCKEISQNAKKLYDKIMNEDYILEYLKNLINNISFKYVLQAGGNIFEQYKKYKEERKKIEKREINIEDISNNTSNKIAIIVPYRNNKFQSRDKQLAMFIEYYNSYLENLDIYIIEQSDDNKKFNRGALLNIGFKIASKKSYDMYIFHDVDLVSPTEIKKIYSHKTEIPIHIASLWKEKYSFSDFMGGIISFDEKSYKKVNGYPNKFYGWGGEDDAIYNRMVVNNIPILKIIGNIEIKEMNHQNTSEIEELTNKNKKFNILNDIKNWKNDGINTIKYKILDEMELIYKNVKKYTIEIIL
;
A
#
# COMPACT_ATOMS: atom_id res chain seq x y z
N MET A 1 -21.45 33.00 3.44
CA MET A 1 -20.27 32.47 4.14
C MET A 1 -20.04 31.02 3.67
N ALA A 2 -19.45 30.85 2.48
CA ALA A 2 -18.80 29.59 2.11
C ALA A 2 -17.54 29.52 2.97
N ASN A 3 -17.49 28.55 3.88
CA ASN A 3 -16.79 28.62 5.15
C ASN A 3 -15.28 28.39 5.01
N ASN A 4 -14.49 29.10 5.81
CA ASN A 4 -13.02 28.99 6.04
C ASN A 4 -12.40 27.57 6.13
N LYS A 5 -13.19 26.50 6.13
CA LYS A 5 -12.74 25.10 6.16
C LYS A 5 -12.38 24.55 4.77
N ASP A 6 -13.12 24.94 3.72
CA ASP A 6 -12.87 24.46 2.35
C ASP A 6 -11.55 25.02 1.80
N ILE A 7 -11.25 26.28 2.14
CA ILE A 7 -9.98 26.94 1.85
C ILE A 7 -8.83 26.19 2.54
N LYS A 8 -8.92 25.93 3.85
CA LYS A 8 -7.89 25.18 4.61
C LYS A 8 -7.61 23.76 4.07
N LEU A 9 -8.60 23.07 3.50
CA LEU A 9 -8.42 21.70 3.01
C LEU A 9 -7.71 21.65 1.65
N VAL A 10 -8.13 22.51 0.71
CA VAL A 10 -7.45 22.67 -0.59
C VAL A 10 -6.03 23.19 -0.34
N ASP A 11 -5.87 24.14 0.59
CA ASP A 11 -4.56 24.62 1.03
C ASP A 11 -3.70 23.49 1.59
N ASN A 12 -4.25 22.53 2.36
CA ASN A 12 -3.45 21.43 2.91
C ASN A 12 -2.96 20.46 1.81
N ILE A 13 -3.77 20.16 0.80
CA ILE A 13 -3.34 19.30 -0.33
C ILE A 13 -2.31 20.03 -1.19
N GLU A 14 -2.58 21.29 -1.54
CA GLU A 14 -1.65 22.09 -2.33
C GLU A 14 -0.37 22.41 -1.55
N LYS A 15 -0.46 22.55 -0.22
CA LYS A 15 0.69 22.62 0.68
C LYS A 15 1.49 21.32 0.65
N ILE A 16 0.86 20.15 0.78
CA ILE A 16 1.57 18.86 0.66
C ILE A 16 2.24 18.74 -0.71
N ARG A 17 1.52 19.06 -1.80
CA ARG A 17 2.08 19.06 -3.16
C ARG A 17 3.27 20.01 -3.29
N SER A 18 3.17 21.23 -2.77
CA SER A 18 4.22 22.24 -2.82
C SER A 18 5.40 21.95 -1.89
N ILE A 19 5.22 21.17 -0.81
CA ILE A 19 6.32 20.66 0.02
C ILE A 19 7.12 19.58 -0.72
N ILE A 20 6.44 18.78 -1.54
CA ILE A 20 7.06 17.65 -2.26
C ILE A 20 7.70 18.11 -3.59
N TYR A 21 7.20 19.19 -4.21
CA TYR A 21 7.61 19.61 -5.57
C TYR A 21 9.03 20.21 -5.70
N PRO A 22 9.53 21.05 -4.77
CA PRO A 22 10.89 21.55 -4.83
C PRO A 22 11.83 20.64 -4.03
N GLU A 23 12.77 20.01 -4.75
CA GLU A 23 13.95 19.29 -4.29
C GLU A 23 14.02 18.96 -2.79
N ILE A 24 13.69 17.71 -2.45
CA ILE A 24 14.04 17.14 -1.15
C ILE A 24 15.56 16.97 -1.13
N LYS A 25 16.26 17.99 -0.64
CA LYS A 25 17.69 17.93 -0.33
C LYS A 25 17.85 17.01 0.88
N ILE A 26 18.03 15.72 0.63
CA ILE A 26 18.41 14.79 1.69
C ILE A 26 19.84 15.15 2.12
N LYS A 27 19.95 15.75 3.31
CA LYS A 27 21.25 16.15 3.86
C LYS A 27 21.89 15.02 4.68
N ASN A 28 21.09 14.09 5.20
CA ASN A 28 21.60 13.02 6.04
C ASN A 28 22.31 11.95 5.21
N LYS A 29 23.62 11.78 5.46
CA LYS A 29 24.40 10.67 4.91
C LYS A 29 23.87 9.35 5.47
N LEU A 30 23.55 8.41 4.59
CA LEU A 30 23.15 7.03 4.93
C LEU A 30 24.12 6.33 5.89
N GLU A 31 25.39 6.74 5.90
CA GLU A 31 26.47 6.22 6.76
C GLU A 31 26.28 6.54 8.26
N GLU A 32 25.44 7.52 8.61
CA GLU A 32 25.18 7.92 10.00
C GLU A 32 23.94 7.24 10.63
N LEU A 33 23.21 6.42 9.85
CA LEU A 33 22.05 5.69 10.34
C LEU A 33 22.51 4.31 10.84
N ASP A 34 22.30 4.06 12.14
CA ASP A 34 22.50 2.74 12.71
C ASP A 34 21.44 1.76 12.19
N LEU A 35 21.84 0.98 11.18
CA LEU A 35 21.05 -0.08 10.53
C LEU A 35 21.57 -1.48 10.90
N SER A 36 22.35 -1.58 11.98
CA SER A 36 23.01 -2.82 12.39
C SER A 36 22.03 -3.95 12.69
N ASP A 37 20.79 -3.63 13.02
CA ASP A 37 19.80 -4.59 13.48
C ASP A 37 18.86 -5.08 12.35
N LYS A 38 19.44 -5.83 11.39
CA LYS A 38 18.71 -6.43 10.26
C LYS A 38 17.58 -7.38 10.69
N GLU A 39 17.63 -7.93 11.89
CA GLU A 39 16.60 -8.84 12.42
C GLU A 39 15.30 -8.11 12.82
N ASN A 40 15.36 -6.81 13.13
CA ASN A 40 14.23 -5.99 13.56
C ASN A 40 13.55 -5.21 12.40
N ARG A 41 13.77 -5.61 11.15
CA ARG A 41 13.14 -4.98 9.99
C ARG A 41 11.64 -5.28 9.94
N ASN A 42 10.80 -4.24 9.93
CA ASN A 42 9.35 -4.44 9.82
C ASN A 42 8.99 -5.06 8.46
N LYS A 43 8.63 -6.35 8.46
CA LYS A 43 8.33 -7.13 7.25
C LYS A 43 7.22 -6.54 6.38
N LYS A 44 6.32 -5.70 6.95
CA LYS A 44 5.30 -5.02 6.15
C LYS A 44 5.89 -4.02 5.17
N LEU A 45 7.05 -3.42 5.45
CA LEU A 45 7.73 -2.53 4.50
C LEU A 45 8.22 -3.22 3.23
N ASP A 46 8.34 -4.55 3.24
CA ASP A 46 8.75 -5.35 2.08
C ASP A 46 7.58 -5.78 1.19
N LEU A 47 6.34 -5.42 1.54
CA LEU A 47 5.17 -5.72 0.73
C LEU A 47 5.23 -5.02 -0.64
N PRO A 48 4.73 -5.65 -1.72
CA PRO A 48 4.69 -5.04 -3.06
C PRO A 48 4.02 -3.66 -3.10
N ILE A 49 3.01 -3.44 -2.25
CA ILE A 49 2.31 -2.16 -2.15
C ILE A 49 3.20 -1.02 -1.66
N TYR A 50 4.33 -1.31 -0.99
CA TYR A 50 5.34 -0.33 -0.60
C TYR A 50 6.61 -0.46 -1.42
N GLN A 51 6.59 -1.11 -2.59
CA GLN A 51 7.80 -1.40 -3.36
C GLN A 51 8.60 -0.13 -3.73
N SER A 52 7.91 0.94 -4.13
CA SER A 52 8.51 2.21 -4.52
C SER A 52 8.00 3.35 -3.63
N LEU A 53 8.90 4.04 -2.92
CA LEU A 53 8.59 5.22 -2.10
C LEU A 53 8.92 6.53 -2.84
N ASN A 54 8.48 6.64 -4.10
CA ASN A 54 8.76 7.78 -4.97
C ASN A 54 7.60 8.79 -4.99
N TYR A 55 7.75 9.85 -5.79
CA TYR A 55 6.74 10.90 -5.95
C TYR A 55 5.34 10.35 -6.31
N ASP A 56 5.28 9.40 -7.26
CA ASP A 56 4.02 8.79 -7.67
C ASP A 56 3.34 8.07 -6.51
N ALA A 57 4.10 7.34 -5.69
CA ALA A 57 3.56 6.65 -4.51
C ALA A 57 2.99 7.65 -3.50
N ILE A 58 3.61 8.82 -3.33
CA ILE A 58 3.07 9.87 -2.47
C ILE A 58 1.75 10.41 -3.02
N GLN A 59 1.69 10.72 -4.32
CA GLN A 59 0.46 11.21 -4.96
C GLN A 59 -0.66 10.17 -4.88
N ILE A 60 -0.34 8.89 -5.11
CA ILE A 60 -1.29 7.79 -5.00
C ILE A 60 -1.81 7.63 -3.57
N THR A 61 -0.92 7.63 -2.56
CA THR A 61 -1.35 7.55 -1.16
C THR A 61 -2.17 8.78 -0.76
N LEU A 62 -1.75 9.98 -1.15
CA LEU A 62 -2.49 11.22 -0.86
C LEU A 62 -3.89 11.16 -1.46
N LYS A 63 -4.00 10.76 -2.73
CA LYS A 63 -5.29 10.59 -3.43
C LYS A 63 -6.16 9.53 -2.75
N TYR A 64 -5.57 8.43 -2.32
CA TYR A 64 -6.27 7.37 -1.59
C TYR A 64 -6.81 7.86 -0.23
N ILE A 65 -5.97 8.51 0.56
CA ILE A 65 -6.38 9.09 1.85
C ILE A 65 -7.47 10.13 1.64
N TYR A 66 -7.38 10.94 0.59
CA TYR A 66 -8.31 12.02 0.30
C TYR A 66 -9.65 11.55 -0.27
N GLU A 67 -9.67 10.55 -1.15
CA GLU A 67 -10.87 10.12 -1.87
C GLU A 67 -11.54 8.86 -1.28
N GLU A 68 -10.78 7.95 -0.68
CA GLU A 68 -11.30 6.67 -0.18
C GLU A 68 -11.44 6.65 1.35
N ILE A 69 -10.42 7.10 2.06
CA ILE A 69 -10.40 7.06 3.53
C ILE A 69 -11.04 8.30 4.15
N LEU A 70 -10.92 9.43 3.44
CA LEU A 70 -11.40 10.78 3.77
C LEU A 70 -10.69 11.44 4.96
N THR A 71 -9.72 10.78 5.58
CA THR A 71 -8.99 11.32 6.73
C THR A 71 -7.63 10.65 6.93
N GLY A 72 -6.66 11.42 7.41
CA GLY A 72 -5.29 10.96 7.69
C GLY A 72 -4.41 12.11 8.18
N ILE A 73 -3.18 11.81 8.59
CA ILE A 73 -2.17 12.82 8.93
C ILE A 73 -0.94 12.56 8.08
N PHE A 74 -0.55 13.52 7.26
CA PHE A 74 0.73 13.49 6.57
C PHE A 74 1.85 13.95 7.50
N VAL A 75 2.90 13.15 7.61
CA VAL A 75 4.07 13.48 8.44
C VAL A 75 5.32 13.53 7.57
N LYS A 76 6.09 14.61 7.72
CA LYS A 76 7.44 14.75 7.15
C LYS A 76 8.44 14.97 8.28
N ILE A 77 9.46 14.12 8.33
CA ILE A 77 10.62 14.26 9.21
C ILE A 77 11.80 14.69 8.34
N GLU A 78 12.47 15.77 8.73
CA GLU A 78 13.62 16.35 8.04
C GLU A 78 14.58 16.93 9.08
N ASP A 79 15.88 16.70 8.92
CA ASP A 79 16.91 17.19 9.84
C ASP A 79 16.60 16.81 11.31
N ASN A 80 16.18 15.55 11.52
CA ASN A 80 15.81 14.98 12.82
C ASN A 80 14.65 15.70 13.54
N LYS A 81 13.78 16.40 12.81
CA LYS A 81 12.63 17.14 13.37
C LYS A 81 11.37 16.87 12.57
N ILE A 82 10.21 16.95 13.25
CA ILE A 82 8.91 16.97 12.58
C ILE A 82 8.80 18.30 11.82
N LYS A 83 9.01 18.26 10.52
CA LYS A 83 8.92 19.44 9.65
C LYS A 83 7.48 19.76 9.28
N GLU A 84 6.68 18.71 9.05
CA GLU A 84 5.27 18.85 8.71
C GLU A 84 4.44 17.79 9.44
N TYR A 85 3.28 18.21 9.93
CA TYR A 85 2.27 17.37 10.55
C TYR A 85 0.90 17.90 10.10
N ILE A 86 0.45 17.45 8.93
CA ILE A 86 -0.68 18.05 8.21
C ILE A 86 -1.88 17.11 8.30
N GLU A 87 -2.95 17.58 8.96
CA GLU A 87 -4.21 16.86 9.02
C GLU A 87 -5.01 16.99 7.73
N ILE A 88 -5.57 15.87 7.26
CA ILE A 88 -6.43 15.80 6.08
C ILE A 88 -7.82 15.35 6.52
N TYR A 89 -8.84 16.08 6.04
CA TYR A 89 -10.25 15.74 6.21
C TYR A 89 -11.03 16.11 4.97
N ASN A 90 -11.69 15.16 4.32
CA ASN A 90 -12.42 15.44 3.11
C ASN A 90 -13.81 14.83 3.11
N PHE A 91 -14.71 15.43 3.88
CA PHE A 91 -16.09 14.94 3.99
C PHE A 91 -17.01 15.51 2.91
N ASP A 92 -16.55 16.48 2.11
CA ASP A 92 -17.38 17.17 1.12
C ASP A 92 -17.42 16.47 -0.25
N ILE A 93 -16.37 15.73 -0.65
CA ILE A 93 -16.47 14.76 -1.77
C ILE A 93 -17.57 13.74 -1.48
N GLY A 94 -17.72 13.40 -0.21
CA GLY A 94 -18.66 12.41 0.28
C GLY A 94 -18.21 10.97 -0.01
N ASN A 95 -18.80 10.04 0.73
CA ASN A 95 -18.53 8.63 0.57
C ASN A 95 -19.17 8.05 -0.71
N LYS A 96 -18.59 6.95 -1.19
CA LYS A 96 -19.04 6.19 -2.38
C LYS A 96 -19.97 5.02 -2.06
N TRP A 97 -20.37 4.86 -0.80
CA TRP A 97 -21.08 3.67 -0.32
C TRP A 97 -22.46 3.97 0.28
N SER A 98 -22.92 5.22 0.25
CA SER A 98 -24.19 5.65 0.85
C SER A 98 -25.40 4.87 0.34
N ASP A 99 -25.35 4.37 -0.88
CA ASP A 99 -26.45 3.64 -1.53
C ASP A 99 -26.56 2.19 -1.02
N ARG A 100 -25.50 1.70 -0.37
CA ARG A 100 -25.45 0.39 0.30
C ARG A 100 -26.08 0.40 1.68
N VAL A 101 -26.49 1.57 2.18
CA VAL A 101 -27.11 1.74 3.50
C VAL A 101 -28.54 2.26 3.33
N LYS A 102 -29.48 1.49 3.88
CA LYS A 102 -30.92 1.72 3.82
C LYS A 102 -31.49 2.03 5.21
N LEU A 103 -32.54 2.84 5.22
CA LEU A 103 -33.37 3.05 6.40
C LEU A 103 -34.13 1.74 6.70
N PRO A 104 -34.20 1.28 7.96
CA PRO A 104 -35.01 0.11 8.30
C PRO A 104 -36.47 0.27 7.86
N ILE A 105 -37.06 -0.82 7.37
CA ILE A 105 -38.35 -0.83 6.66
C ILE A 105 -39.48 -0.28 7.53
N GLU A 106 -39.39 -0.46 8.84
CA GLU A 106 -40.38 -0.03 9.81
C GLU A 106 -40.45 1.49 10.02
N TYR A 107 -39.51 2.27 9.47
CA TYR A 107 -39.49 3.73 9.59
C TYR A 107 -39.69 4.42 8.25
N LYS A 108 -40.46 5.51 8.22
CA LYS A 108 -40.73 6.26 6.98
C LYS A 108 -39.59 7.22 6.63
N ASN A 109 -38.84 7.69 7.62
CA ASN A 109 -37.74 8.62 7.44
C ASN A 109 -36.70 8.53 8.57
N TRP A 110 -35.55 9.19 8.40
CA TRP A 110 -34.46 9.19 9.39
C TRP A 110 -34.82 9.85 10.73
N PHE A 111 -35.76 10.81 10.73
CA PHE A 111 -36.22 11.44 11.96
C PHE A 111 -37.02 10.45 12.82
N GLU A 112 -37.92 9.68 12.21
CA GLU A 112 -38.65 8.60 12.90
C GLU A 112 -37.69 7.54 13.47
N TYR A 113 -36.70 7.10 12.69
CA TYR A 113 -35.67 6.18 13.18
C TYR A 113 -34.91 6.77 14.38
N ALA A 114 -34.44 8.02 14.28
CA ALA A 114 -33.69 8.68 15.34
C ALA A 114 -34.53 8.87 16.61
N LEU A 115 -35.82 9.20 16.46
CA LEU A 115 -36.78 9.35 17.56
C LEU A 115 -37.10 8.02 18.22
N ALA A 116 -37.29 6.96 17.44
CA ALA A 116 -37.52 5.62 17.99
C ALA A 116 -36.28 5.12 18.75
N LYS A 117 -35.09 5.29 18.15
CA LYS A 117 -33.80 4.97 18.78
C LYS A 117 -33.61 5.73 20.09
N SER A 118 -33.84 7.04 20.12
CA SER A 118 -33.65 7.87 21.32
C SER A 118 -34.55 7.43 22.48
N LYS A 119 -35.81 7.06 22.19
CA LYS A 119 -36.75 6.48 23.16
C LYS A 119 -36.26 5.13 23.70
N ILE A 120 -35.79 4.24 22.82
CA ILE A 120 -35.28 2.92 23.21
C ILE A 120 -34.04 3.03 24.10
N ILE A 121 -33.06 3.85 23.70
CA ILE A 121 -31.79 3.97 24.44
C ILE A 121 -31.88 4.95 25.63
N LYS A 122 -33.02 5.62 25.80
CA LYS A 122 -33.29 6.63 26.84
C LYS A 122 -32.22 7.74 26.88
N LYS A 123 -31.85 8.27 25.70
CA LYS A 123 -30.89 9.37 25.57
C LYS A 123 -31.47 10.52 24.74
N LYS A 124 -30.82 11.68 24.80
CA LYS A 124 -31.16 12.85 23.98
C LYS A 124 -31.23 12.44 22.49
N LEU A 125 -32.25 12.95 21.80
CA LEU A 125 -32.39 12.79 20.36
C LEU A 125 -31.16 13.36 19.65
N VAL A 126 -30.51 12.51 18.85
CA VAL A 126 -29.43 12.90 17.95
C VAL A 126 -29.98 12.79 16.54
N LEU A 127 -30.07 13.92 15.84
CA LEU A 127 -30.58 13.95 14.47
C LEU A 127 -29.58 13.33 13.51
N ILE A 128 -30.10 12.51 12.60
CA ILE A 128 -29.34 11.92 11.51
C ILE A 128 -29.29 12.90 10.34
N ASP A 129 -28.11 13.05 9.75
CA ASP A 129 -27.89 13.83 8.54
C ASP A 129 -28.54 13.12 7.35
N ASP A 130 -29.49 13.80 6.71
CA ASP A 130 -30.17 13.34 5.51
C ASP A 130 -29.23 13.25 4.29
N LYS A 131 -28.09 13.96 4.32
CA LYS A 131 -27.04 13.85 3.30
C LYS A 131 -26.14 12.64 3.58
N LYS A 132 -26.62 11.44 3.23
CA LYS A 132 -25.89 10.16 3.41
C LYS A 132 -24.46 10.16 2.87
N LYS A 133 -24.18 10.93 1.80
CA LYS A 133 -22.82 11.09 1.26
C LYS A 133 -21.84 11.69 2.28
N LYS A 134 -22.30 12.45 3.28
CA LYS A 134 -21.42 13.01 4.33
C LYS A 134 -21.13 12.02 5.46
N TRP A 135 -21.76 10.84 5.46
CA TRP A 135 -21.55 9.86 6.52
C TRP A 135 -20.14 9.25 6.44
N ILE A 136 -19.60 8.89 7.60
CA ILE A 136 -18.24 8.35 7.73
C ILE A 136 -18.32 6.92 8.23
N ALA A 137 -17.63 6.01 7.55
CA ALA A 137 -17.49 4.63 7.99
C ALA A 137 -16.13 4.38 8.65
N ASN A 138 -16.15 3.55 9.69
CA ASN A 138 -15.00 2.90 10.29
C ASN A 138 -15.30 1.40 10.38
N ASN A 139 -15.06 0.68 9.27
CA ASN A 139 -15.53 -0.67 9.02
C ASN A 139 -17.05 -0.82 9.23
N CYS A 140 -17.51 -1.46 10.32
CA CYS A 140 -18.95 -1.62 10.59
C CYS A 140 -19.63 -0.36 11.13
N LEU A 141 -18.89 0.59 11.71
CA LEU A 141 -19.46 1.75 12.38
C LEU A 141 -19.78 2.85 11.39
N ILE A 142 -20.92 3.49 11.58
CA ILE A 142 -21.35 4.64 10.78
C ILE A 142 -21.50 5.85 11.70
N ARG A 143 -20.85 6.95 11.33
CA ARG A 143 -21.13 8.29 11.86
C ARG A 143 -22.03 9.02 10.88
N ASN A 144 -23.25 9.27 11.30
CA ASN A 144 -24.36 9.81 10.53
C ASN A 144 -25.03 10.99 11.24
N GLU A 145 -24.48 11.47 12.34
CA GLU A 145 -25.06 12.55 13.13
C GLU A 145 -24.92 13.90 12.39
N LYS A 146 -25.95 14.77 12.44
CA LYS A 146 -25.84 16.17 11.96
C LYS A 146 -24.78 16.90 12.78
N GLN A 147 -23.55 17.01 12.26
CA GLN A 147 -22.45 17.65 12.99
C GLN A 147 -22.67 19.16 13.13
N TYR A 148 -22.87 19.61 14.37
CA TYR A 148 -22.62 20.98 14.80
C TYR A 148 -21.46 20.96 15.82
N GLY A 149 -20.21 20.77 15.38
CA GLY A 149 -19.06 20.80 16.30
C GLY A 149 -17.79 20.12 15.80
N GLU A 150 -16.64 20.63 16.25
CA GLU A 150 -15.29 20.22 15.82
C GLU A 150 -15.01 18.73 16.03
N ILE A 151 -14.20 18.15 15.12
CA ILE A 151 -13.62 16.82 15.28
C ILE A 151 -12.73 16.88 16.53
N ASN A 152 -12.91 15.92 17.44
CA ASN A 152 -12.17 15.88 18.70
C ASN A 152 -10.66 15.91 18.45
N LYS A 153 -9.99 17.02 18.80
CA LYS A 153 -8.56 17.28 18.50
C LYS A 153 -7.63 16.55 19.47
N ASP A 154 -8.13 16.18 20.65
CA ASP A 154 -7.31 15.71 21.77
C ASP A 154 -6.62 14.36 21.50
N TYR A 155 -7.27 13.44 20.76
CA TYR A 155 -6.75 12.10 20.49
C TYR A 155 -5.43 12.09 19.67
N TYR A 156 -5.12 13.17 18.94
CA TYR A 156 -3.92 13.24 18.09
C TYR A 156 -2.73 13.90 18.78
N VAL A 157 -2.93 14.46 19.97
CA VAL A 157 -1.85 15.05 20.78
C VAL A 157 -0.88 13.97 21.22
N GLY A 158 -1.37 12.79 21.61
CA GLY A 158 -0.52 11.65 22.00
C GLY A 158 0.43 11.18 20.89
N LEU A 159 -0.08 11.00 19.66
CA LEU A 159 0.75 10.59 18.52
C LEU A 159 1.80 11.66 18.15
N TYR A 160 1.40 12.94 18.16
CA TYR A 160 2.33 14.04 17.91
C TYR A 160 3.42 14.09 18.98
N ASN A 161 3.03 14.03 20.26
CA ASN A 161 3.96 14.08 21.38
C ASN A 161 4.96 12.90 21.34
N MET A 162 4.48 11.69 21.01
CA MET A 162 5.33 10.51 20.87
C MET A 162 6.39 10.69 19.77
N LEU A 163 6.00 11.18 18.58
CA LEU A 163 6.93 11.47 17.49
C LEU A 163 7.86 12.65 17.81
N PHE A 164 7.36 13.67 18.52
CA PHE A 164 8.15 14.82 18.95
C PHE A 164 9.25 14.37 19.93
N THR A 165 8.88 13.58 20.92
CA THR A 165 9.80 13.01 21.92
C THR A 165 10.85 12.12 21.26
N LEU A 166 10.46 11.33 20.27
CA LEU A 166 11.38 10.56 19.44
C LEU A 166 12.45 11.45 18.79
N CYS A 167 12.03 12.55 18.14
CA CYS A 167 12.96 13.49 17.48
C CYS A 167 13.92 14.15 18.49
N GLU A 168 13.45 14.46 19.69
CA GLU A 168 14.27 15.09 20.73
C GLU A 168 15.29 14.12 21.34
N LYS A 169 14.90 12.84 21.53
CA LYS A 169 15.72 11.86 22.28
C LYS A 169 16.50 10.89 21.41
N LYS A 170 16.13 10.70 20.14
CA LYS A 170 16.75 9.73 19.23
C LYS A 170 17.12 10.41 17.91
N LYS A 171 18.20 9.94 17.31
CA LYS A 171 18.61 10.32 15.95
C LYS A 171 17.90 9.43 14.93
N ILE A 172 17.10 10.04 14.06
CA ILE A 172 16.31 9.43 13.01
C ILE A 172 16.54 10.12 11.67
N GLY A 173 16.40 9.34 10.59
CA GLY A 173 16.61 9.83 9.22
C GLY A 173 15.38 10.52 8.61
N ASP A 174 15.63 11.26 7.53
CA ASP A 174 14.59 11.97 6.78
C ASP A 174 13.59 10.98 6.17
N CYS A 175 12.30 11.24 6.33
CA CYS A 175 11.26 10.37 5.79
C CYS A 175 9.90 11.06 5.69
N ILE A 176 8.98 10.38 5.01
CA ILE A 176 7.57 10.72 4.94
C ILE A 176 6.71 9.47 5.14
N PHE A 177 5.55 9.64 5.76
CA PHE A 177 4.55 8.60 5.93
C PHE A 177 3.20 9.22 6.30
N PHE A 178 2.16 8.40 6.35
CA PHE A 178 0.85 8.78 6.88
C PHE A 178 0.56 8.11 8.21
N LEU A 179 -0.07 8.83 9.13
CA LEU A 179 -0.75 8.24 10.28
C LEU A 179 -2.24 8.08 9.95
N ASN A 180 -2.76 6.88 10.19
CA ASN A 180 -4.20 6.62 10.16
C ASN A 180 -4.87 7.19 11.41
N LYS A 181 -5.99 7.90 11.20
CA LYS A 181 -6.79 8.52 12.27
C LYS A 181 -7.93 7.63 12.76
N LYS A 182 -8.22 6.53 12.06
CA LYS A 182 -9.32 5.61 12.40
C LYS A 182 -8.81 4.47 13.29
N ASP A 183 -9.70 3.94 14.14
CA ASP A 183 -9.41 2.75 14.95
C ASP A 183 -9.06 1.52 14.10
N PHE A 184 -9.66 1.41 12.91
CA PHE A 184 -9.50 0.27 11.99
C PHE A 184 -8.45 0.59 10.93
N ALA A 185 -7.66 -0.43 10.54
CA ALA A 185 -6.66 -0.34 9.49
C ALA A 185 -7.29 0.05 8.13
N VAL A 186 -6.54 0.76 7.28
CA VAL A 186 -7.12 1.45 6.12
C VAL A 186 -6.58 0.99 4.77
N LEU A 187 -5.54 0.17 4.68
CA LEU A 187 -4.96 -0.26 3.42
C LEU A 187 -4.80 -1.78 3.37
N LYS A 188 -5.51 -2.45 2.47
CA LYS A 188 -5.38 -3.89 2.26
C LYS A 188 -4.26 -4.23 1.29
N LYS A 189 -3.59 -5.37 1.52
CA LYS A 189 -2.45 -5.83 0.69
C LYS A 189 -2.84 -6.16 -0.76
N ASN A 190 -4.11 -6.49 -0.99
CA ASN A 190 -4.65 -6.95 -2.27
C ASN A 190 -5.44 -5.86 -3.02
N TYR A 191 -5.27 -4.58 -2.68
CA TYR A 191 -5.94 -3.45 -3.35
C TYR A 191 -7.47 -3.51 -3.32
N THR A 192 -8.04 -3.95 -2.19
CA THR A 192 -9.49 -3.98 -1.94
C THR A 192 -9.88 -2.98 -0.85
N HIS A 193 -11.15 -2.58 -0.80
CA HIS A 193 -11.66 -1.63 0.18
C HIS A 193 -11.53 -2.17 1.61
N PRO A 194 -11.12 -1.34 2.59
CA PRO A 194 -10.94 -1.77 3.98
C PRO A 194 -12.26 -1.97 4.74
N ASN A 195 -13.36 -1.35 4.28
CA ASN A 195 -14.64 -1.39 4.97
C ASN A 195 -15.46 -2.62 4.55
N ASN A 196 -14.97 -3.83 4.83
CA ASN A 196 -15.58 -5.09 4.37
C ASN A 196 -17.08 -5.16 4.72
N GLN A 197 -17.45 -4.68 5.90
CA GLN A 197 -18.83 -4.68 6.39
C GLN A 197 -19.72 -3.80 5.52
N ILE A 198 -19.24 -2.65 5.04
CA ILE A 198 -19.98 -1.74 4.16
C ILE A 198 -20.19 -2.33 2.77
N TYR A 199 -19.17 -3.00 2.25
CA TYR A 199 -19.17 -3.52 0.88
C TYR A 199 -19.71 -4.95 0.75
N ASP A 200 -20.07 -5.60 1.85
CA ASP A 200 -20.54 -7.00 1.89
C ASP A 200 -19.55 -8.01 1.34
N SER A 201 -18.26 -7.69 1.42
CA SER A 201 -17.21 -8.51 0.82
C SER A 201 -15.85 -8.13 1.39
N ASN A 202 -14.98 -9.13 1.52
CA ASN A 202 -13.56 -8.91 1.84
C ASN A 202 -12.73 -8.56 0.59
N ASP A 203 -13.32 -8.65 -0.60
CA ASP A 203 -12.61 -8.63 -1.88
C ASP A 203 -13.13 -7.54 -2.82
N SER A 204 -13.90 -6.57 -2.30
CA SER A 204 -14.39 -5.44 -3.11
C SER A 204 -13.21 -4.59 -3.60
N PRO A 205 -12.92 -4.56 -4.91
CA PRO A 205 -11.72 -3.90 -5.44
C PRO A 205 -11.78 -2.39 -5.25
N LEU A 206 -10.62 -1.77 -5.02
CA LEU A 206 -10.47 -0.33 -5.13
C LEU A 206 -10.60 0.12 -6.60
N ASP A 207 -10.83 1.43 -6.80
CA ASP A 207 -10.76 2.06 -8.13
C ASP A 207 -9.47 1.64 -8.86
N ALA A 208 -9.58 1.36 -10.17
CA ALA A 208 -8.48 0.84 -10.99
C ALA A 208 -7.19 1.69 -10.93
N LYS A 209 -7.33 3.01 -10.68
CA LYS A 209 -6.20 3.93 -10.51
C LYS A 209 -5.26 3.60 -9.34
N PHE A 210 -5.74 2.84 -8.34
CA PHE A 210 -4.97 2.42 -7.17
C PHE A 210 -4.37 1.01 -7.32
N LYS A 211 -4.91 0.21 -8.24
CA LYS A 211 -4.51 -1.19 -8.41
C LYS A 211 -3.07 -1.29 -8.91
N ASP A 212 -2.30 -2.22 -8.34
CA ASP A 212 -0.90 -2.48 -8.70
C ASP A 212 0.02 -1.25 -8.59
N ARG A 213 -0.39 -0.24 -7.80
CA ARG A 213 0.42 0.95 -7.51
C ARG A 213 1.18 0.79 -6.21
N SER A 214 2.30 1.49 -6.10
CA SER A 214 2.97 1.68 -4.81
C SER A 214 2.33 2.83 -4.03
N PHE A 215 2.37 2.70 -2.72
CA PHE A 215 1.95 3.66 -1.71
C PHE A 215 3.18 4.00 -0.85
N ILE A 216 3.18 5.17 -0.21
CA ILE A 216 4.03 5.40 0.97
C ILE A 216 3.43 4.75 2.23
N PRO A 217 4.24 4.45 3.26
CA PRO A 217 3.77 3.77 4.46
C PRO A 217 2.60 4.48 5.15
N ILE A 218 1.63 3.70 5.61
CA ILE A 218 0.52 4.15 6.45
C ILE A 218 0.65 3.41 7.79
N LEU A 219 0.78 4.17 8.87
CA LEU A 219 0.96 3.65 10.22
C LEU A 219 -0.38 3.70 10.96
N SER A 220 -0.76 2.59 11.60
CA SER A 220 -2.03 2.41 12.30
C SER A 220 -1.81 1.81 13.69
N GLN A 221 -2.58 2.26 14.68
CA GLN A 221 -2.49 1.75 16.05
C GLN A 221 -3.04 0.33 16.20
N SER A 222 -3.90 -0.11 15.27
CA SER A 222 -4.36 -1.49 15.13
C SER A 222 -4.24 -1.92 13.67
N THR A 223 -3.80 -3.16 13.45
CA THR A 223 -3.66 -3.75 12.12
C THR A 223 -4.23 -5.16 12.05
N LEU A 224 -4.25 -5.76 10.86
CA LEU A 224 -4.62 -7.15 10.61
C LEU A 224 -3.62 -7.77 9.61
N ASP A 225 -3.66 -9.10 9.48
CA ASP A 225 -2.75 -9.84 8.61
C ASP A 225 -3.00 -9.60 7.11
N ASP A 226 -4.23 -9.30 6.69
CA ASP A 226 -4.56 -8.96 5.30
C ASP A 226 -4.36 -7.47 4.97
N PHE A 227 -3.89 -6.67 5.96
CA PHE A 227 -3.65 -5.23 5.82
C PHE A 227 -2.17 -4.90 5.71
N ALA A 228 -1.88 -3.90 4.88
CA ALA A 228 -0.55 -3.34 4.66
C ALA A 228 -0.16 -2.34 5.76
N ASP A 229 -1.14 -1.76 6.49
CA ASP A 229 -0.88 -0.82 7.57
C ASP A 229 0.18 -1.34 8.55
N ILE A 230 1.14 -0.47 8.87
CA ILE A 230 2.26 -0.78 9.74
C ILE A 230 1.88 -0.44 11.18
N PRO A 231 1.99 -1.37 12.14
CA PRO A 231 1.61 -1.10 13.51
C PRO A 231 2.56 -0.07 14.17
N ILE A 232 1.97 0.94 14.79
CA ILE A 232 2.65 1.96 15.61
C ILE A 232 2.17 1.81 17.07
N PRO A 233 3.01 2.14 18.08
CA PRO A 233 2.57 2.21 19.47
C PRO A 233 1.30 3.03 19.64
N THR A 234 0.42 2.55 20.52
CA THR A 234 -0.88 3.18 20.73
C THR A 234 -0.76 4.42 21.59
N THR A 235 -1.71 5.34 21.47
CA THR A 235 -1.81 6.50 22.35
C THR A 235 -2.07 6.09 23.79
N ASP A 236 -2.77 4.97 24.03
CA ASP A 236 -2.98 4.42 25.36
C ASP A 236 -1.66 3.95 26.00
N ASP A 237 -0.83 3.21 25.24
CA ASP A 237 0.48 2.76 25.72
C ASP A 237 1.38 3.97 26.05
N TRP A 238 1.41 4.97 25.16
CA TRP A 238 2.19 6.20 25.35
C TRP A 238 1.69 7.02 26.54
N MET A 239 0.38 7.24 26.65
CA MET A 239 -0.25 7.96 27.75
C MET A 239 0.03 7.27 29.09
N HIS A 240 -0.04 5.94 29.13
CA HIS A 240 0.26 5.16 30.31
C HIS A 240 1.71 5.38 30.80
N ILE A 241 2.71 5.33 29.91
CA ILE A 241 4.11 5.45 30.33
C ILE A 241 4.56 6.89 30.61
N THR A 242 3.90 7.90 30.02
CA THR A 242 4.30 9.31 30.13
C THR A 242 3.41 10.15 31.05
N ASN A 243 2.20 9.69 31.35
CA ASN A 243 1.21 10.39 32.18
C ASN A 243 0.86 11.83 31.71
N LEU A 244 0.86 12.07 30.40
CA LEU A 244 0.72 13.41 29.81
C LEU A 244 -0.70 13.98 29.82
N GLU A 245 -1.74 13.18 30.04
CA GLU A 245 -3.14 13.62 29.97
C GLU A 245 -3.77 13.77 31.35
N GLU A 246 -4.50 14.87 31.57
CA GLU A 246 -5.21 15.14 32.84
C GLU A 246 -6.23 14.04 33.19
N ASN A 247 -6.80 13.35 32.19
CA ASN A 247 -7.79 12.29 32.36
C ASN A 247 -7.21 10.87 32.11
N ASN A 248 -5.92 10.66 32.39
CA ASN A 248 -5.26 9.38 32.20
C ASN A 248 -5.89 8.26 33.08
N PRO A 249 -6.57 7.26 32.48
CA PRO A 249 -7.19 6.16 33.24
C PRO A 249 -6.17 5.21 33.89
N TYR A 250 -4.88 5.36 33.56
CA TYR A 250 -3.76 4.58 34.08
C TYR A 250 -3.00 5.29 35.21
N ALA A 251 -3.38 6.54 35.56
CA ALA A 251 -2.68 7.36 36.55
C ALA A 251 -2.84 6.89 38.01
N GLU A 252 -3.94 6.19 38.33
CA GLU A 252 -4.14 5.67 39.69
C GLU A 252 -3.09 4.58 40.01
N LYS A 253 -2.60 4.54 41.25
CA LYS A 253 -1.66 3.50 41.67
C LYS A 253 -2.34 2.13 41.67
N LYS A 254 -1.67 1.13 41.08
CA LYS A 254 -2.10 -0.27 41.16
C LYS A 254 -2.18 -0.73 42.62
N ILE A 255 -3.12 -1.62 42.91
CA ILE A 255 -3.22 -2.24 44.24
C ILE A 255 -1.98 -3.13 44.44
N ASN A 256 -1.30 -3.00 45.58
CA ASN A 256 -0.24 -3.92 45.95
C ASN A 256 -0.86 -5.19 46.56
N ILE A 257 -0.97 -6.25 45.77
CA ILE A 257 -1.60 -7.51 46.16
C ILE A 257 -0.73 -8.69 45.73
N LYS A 258 -0.47 -9.62 46.65
CA LYS A 258 0.28 -10.84 46.35
C LYS A 258 -0.58 -11.80 45.53
N TRP A 259 0.05 -12.69 44.78
CA TRP A 259 -0.66 -13.67 43.95
C TRP A 259 -1.66 -14.52 44.76
N GLU A 260 -1.25 -14.91 45.96
CA GLU A 260 -2.02 -15.78 46.86
C GLU A 260 -3.30 -15.10 47.37
N ASP A 261 -3.30 -13.76 47.45
CA ASP A 261 -4.43 -12.95 47.93
C ASP A 261 -5.39 -12.55 46.79
N LYS A 262 -5.01 -12.78 45.53
CA LYS A 262 -5.86 -12.48 44.37
C LYS A 262 -7.03 -13.46 44.29
N ILE A 263 -8.20 -12.94 43.90
CA ILE A 263 -9.43 -13.72 43.75
C ILE A 263 -9.32 -14.62 42.50
N PRO A 264 -9.44 -15.97 42.61
CA PRO A 264 -9.41 -16.90 41.49
C PRO A 264 -10.72 -16.88 40.67
N THR A 265 -11.11 -15.70 40.22
CA THR A 265 -12.29 -15.42 39.38
C THR A 265 -11.81 -14.74 38.11
N ALA A 266 -12.37 -15.13 36.97
CA ALA A 266 -12.13 -14.44 35.72
C ALA A 266 -12.92 -13.12 35.67
N PHE A 267 -12.27 -12.06 35.22
CA PHE A 267 -12.81 -10.71 35.36
C PHE A 267 -12.82 -9.94 34.04
N PHE A 268 -13.93 -9.22 33.81
CA PHE A 268 -14.06 -8.27 32.72
C PHE A 268 -14.90 -7.06 33.12
N ARG A 269 -14.41 -5.86 32.82
CA ARG A 269 -15.20 -4.62 32.73
C ARG A 269 -14.86 -3.84 31.47
N GLY A 270 -15.88 -3.33 30.79
CA GLY A 270 -15.68 -2.51 29.59
C GLY A 270 -16.99 -1.98 29.02
N LYS A 271 -16.90 -1.13 28.00
CA LYS A 271 -18.09 -0.75 27.22
C LYS A 271 -18.44 -1.87 26.23
N GLY A 272 -19.71 -2.00 25.87
CA GLY A 272 -20.20 -2.92 24.84
C GLY A 272 -19.83 -2.50 23.41
N THR A 273 -18.56 -2.24 23.14
CA THR A 273 -18.01 -1.95 21.80
C THR A 273 -17.88 -3.23 20.96
N GLY A 274 -17.50 -3.08 19.69
CA GLY A 274 -17.41 -4.18 18.72
C GLY A 274 -18.43 -4.07 17.62
N CYS A 275 -18.24 -4.81 16.52
CA CYS A 275 -19.15 -4.75 15.38
C CYS A 275 -20.48 -5.47 15.63
N GLY A 276 -20.47 -6.62 16.30
CA GLY A 276 -21.69 -7.36 16.64
C GLY A 276 -22.69 -6.58 17.48
N ILE A 277 -23.96 -6.94 17.36
CA ILE A 277 -25.09 -6.31 18.07
C ILE A 277 -25.92 -7.29 18.90
N THR A 278 -25.62 -8.58 18.83
CA THR A 278 -26.29 -9.66 19.54
C THR A 278 -25.33 -10.38 20.48
N LEU A 279 -25.82 -11.32 21.28
CA LEU A 279 -24.99 -12.15 22.17
C LEU A 279 -24.07 -13.09 21.40
N GLU A 280 -24.49 -13.54 20.22
CA GLU A 280 -23.74 -14.46 19.36
C GLU A 280 -22.64 -13.73 18.59
N THR A 281 -22.87 -12.46 18.27
CA THR A 281 -21.98 -11.67 17.40
C THR A 281 -21.06 -10.71 18.16
N ASN A 282 -21.34 -10.44 19.44
CA ASN A 282 -20.53 -9.53 20.25
C ASN A 282 -20.09 -10.22 21.57
N PRO A 283 -18.81 -10.62 21.69
CA PRO A 283 -18.31 -11.32 22.86
C PRO A 283 -18.40 -10.48 24.15
N ARG A 284 -18.39 -9.14 24.07
CA ARG A 284 -18.56 -8.28 25.25
C ARG A 284 -20.00 -8.27 25.77
N LEU A 285 -20.99 -8.43 24.89
CA LEU A 285 -22.38 -8.63 25.31
C LEU A 285 -22.56 -10.05 25.85
N LYS A 286 -22.00 -11.05 25.17
CA LYS A 286 -22.05 -12.46 25.56
C LYS A 286 -21.50 -12.70 26.97
N ILE A 287 -20.32 -12.16 27.29
CA ILE A 287 -19.71 -12.35 28.61
C ILE A 287 -20.56 -11.77 29.75
N THR A 288 -21.30 -10.69 29.49
CA THR A 288 -22.23 -10.12 30.47
C THR A 288 -23.37 -11.10 30.74
N LYS A 289 -23.94 -11.68 29.67
CA LYS A 289 -24.99 -12.68 29.80
C LYS A 289 -24.51 -13.94 30.51
N LEU A 290 -23.34 -14.46 30.13
CA LEU A 290 -22.73 -15.63 30.76
C LEU A 290 -22.51 -15.39 32.26
N SER A 291 -22.05 -14.19 32.66
CA SER A 291 -21.87 -13.88 34.08
C SER A 291 -23.18 -13.91 34.87
N GLU A 292 -24.30 -13.45 34.28
CA GLU A 292 -25.63 -13.52 34.91
C GLU A 292 -26.15 -14.96 35.04
N GLU A 293 -25.93 -15.78 34.00
CA GLU A 293 -26.33 -17.18 33.98
C GLU A 293 -25.53 -17.97 35.02
N TRP A 294 -24.21 -17.77 35.05
CA TRP A 294 -23.31 -18.47 35.97
C TRP A 294 -23.46 -18.03 37.42
N GLU A 295 -24.00 -16.84 37.70
CA GLU A 295 -24.39 -16.44 39.07
C GLU A 295 -25.46 -17.38 39.65
N ASN A 296 -26.29 -17.99 38.81
CA ASN A 296 -27.41 -18.86 39.20
C ASN A 296 -27.16 -20.36 38.95
N ASP A 297 -25.95 -20.73 38.51
CA ASP A 297 -25.58 -22.12 38.24
C ASP A 297 -24.57 -22.61 39.29
N ASP A 298 -24.94 -23.65 40.03
CA ASP A 298 -24.12 -24.24 41.11
C ASP A 298 -22.81 -24.84 40.61
N ASN A 299 -22.64 -25.06 39.30
CA ASN A 299 -21.36 -25.47 38.73
C ASN A 299 -20.32 -24.33 38.71
N TYR A 300 -20.76 -23.07 38.74
CA TYR A 300 -19.91 -21.89 38.48
C TYR A 300 -19.97 -20.82 39.57
N ASN A 301 -21.05 -20.75 40.33
CA ASN A 301 -21.24 -19.77 41.40
C ASN A 301 -20.43 -20.16 42.67
N LYS A 302 -20.74 -19.54 43.81
CA LYS A 302 -20.10 -19.82 45.11
C LYS A 302 -20.34 -21.24 45.67
N ASN A 303 -21.26 -22.01 45.10
CA ASN A 303 -21.57 -23.39 45.47
C ASN A 303 -20.78 -24.41 44.64
N ASN A 304 -19.92 -23.96 43.71
CA ASN A 304 -19.14 -24.86 42.88
C ASN A 304 -18.23 -25.77 43.72
N LYS A 305 -18.07 -27.02 43.26
CA LYS A 305 -17.36 -28.08 43.98
C LYS A 305 -15.82 -27.97 43.91
N ILE A 306 -15.26 -26.98 43.22
CA ILE A 306 -13.80 -26.85 43.08
C ILE A 306 -13.24 -26.08 44.27
N ASP A 307 -13.70 -24.85 44.47
CA ASP A 307 -13.15 -23.95 45.50
C ASP A 307 -14.20 -23.05 46.17
N GLY A 308 -15.48 -23.17 45.78
CA GLY A 308 -16.53 -22.27 46.28
C GLY A 308 -16.36 -20.81 45.86
N ILE A 309 -15.47 -20.51 44.92
CA ILE A 309 -15.20 -19.15 44.42
C ILE A 309 -15.79 -19.01 43.01
N PRO A 310 -16.66 -18.00 42.75
CA PRO A 310 -17.30 -17.81 41.46
C PRO A 310 -16.32 -17.80 40.28
N TYR A 311 -16.71 -18.42 39.17
CA TYR A 311 -15.85 -18.53 37.99
C TYR A 311 -15.68 -17.20 37.26
N LEU A 312 -16.75 -16.40 37.16
CA LEU A 312 -16.79 -15.21 36.32
C LEU A 312 -17.43 -14.03 37.06
N ASP A 313 -16.75 -12.90 37.01
CA ASP A 313 -17.30 -11.58 37.29
C ASP A 313 -17.06 -10.68 36.07
N GLY A 314 -17.91 -10.85 35.06
CA GLY A 314 -17.77 -10.21 33.75
C GLY A 314 -18.97 -9.35 33.40
N GLY A 315 -18.74 -8.18 32.82
CA GLY A 315 -19.84 -7.47 32.18
C GLY A 315 -19.53 -6.10 31.61
N ILE A 316 -20.45 -5.62 30.80
CA ILE A 316 -20.41 -4.26 30.28
C ILE A 316 -20.86 -3.23 31.31
N ILE A 317 -20.19 -2.08 31.32
CA ILE A 317 -20.55 -0.93 32.18
C ILE A 317 -21.55 0.00 31.49
N SER A 318 -21.63 -0.08 30.16
CA SER A 318 -22.58 0.66 29.33
C SER A 318 -22.64 0.09 27.92
N TYR A 319 -23.80 0.23 27.29
CA TYR A 319 -23.99 -0.05 25.87
C TYR A 319 -23.38 1.05 25.00
N VAL A 320 -22.98 0.68 23.78
CA VAL A 320 -22.55 1.62 22.72
C VAL A 320 -23.60 1.65 21.62
N PHE A 321 -24.17 2.83 21.37
CA PHE A 321 -25.31 3.03 20.48
C PHE A 321 -24.95 3.65 19.13
N ARG A 322 -23.67 3.63 18.74
CA ARG A 322 -23.28 4.11 17.41
C ARG A 322 -23.95 3.23 16.35
N ASP A 323 -24.45 3.86 15.31
CA ASP A 323 -25.08 3.14 14.21
C ASP A 323 -24.06 2.28 13.47
N LYS A 324 -24.56 1.17 12.93
CA LYS A 324 -23.75 0.13 12.29
C LYS A 324 -24.41 -0.36 11.02
N LYS A 325 -23.59 -0.90 10.15
CA LYS A 325 -24.02 -1.70 8.99
C LYS A 325 -23.28 -3.04 9.06
N LEU A 326 -24.05 -4.12 9.01
CA LEU A 326 -23.55 -5.49 9.13
C LEU A 326 -23.46 -6.15 7.74
N ILE A 327 -22.59 -7.13 7.62
CA ILE A 327 -22.50 -7.96 6.41
C ILE A 327 -23.85 -8.61 6.11
N ASN A 328 -24.23 -8.63 4.83
CA ASN A 328 -25.49 -9.13 4.30
C ASN A 328 -26.75 -8.44 4.87
N ASN A 329 -26.59 -7.28 5.53
CA ASN A 329 -27.69 -6.47 6.02
C ASN A 329 -27.57 -5.04 5.46
N PRO A 330 -28.45 -4.64 4.53
CA PRO A 330 -28.41 -3.29 3.96
C PRO A 330 -28.98 -2.24 4.92
N TYR A 331 -29.67 -2.63 5.98
CA TYR A 331 -30.36 -1.71 6.88
C TYR A 331 -29.44 -1.22 8.00
N LEU A 332 -29.52 0.07 8.29
CA LEU A 332 -28.83 0.67 9.43
C LEU A 332 -29.34 0.03 10.74
N THR A 333 -28.43 -0.31 11.63
CA THR A 333 -28.78 -0.98 12.89
C THR A 333 -27.93 -0.50 14.06
N TYR A 334 -28.28 -0.91 15.27
CA TYR A 334 -27.57 -0.57 16.49
C TYR A 334 -27.87 -1.61 17.58
N VAL A 335 -27.11 -1.56 18.68
CA VAL A 335 -27.34 -2.40 19.84
C VAL A 335 -28.64 -1.99 20.53
N ASN A 336 -29.64 -2.87 20.55
CA ASN A 336 -30.92 -2.62 21.21
C ASN A 336 -30.92 -3.21 22.64
N PRO A 337 -30.86 -2.38 23.69
CA PRO A 337 -30.76 -2.86 25.06
C PRO A 337 -32.02 -3.60 25.53
N ASN A 338 -33.21 -3.26 25.02
CA ASN A 338 -34.46 -3.91 25.41
C ASN A 338 -34.53 -5.37 24.92
N LYS A 339 -33.86 -5.68 23.80
CA LYS A 339 -33.78 -7.05 23.27
C LYS A 339 -32.77 -7.91 24.03
N LEU A 340 -31.74 -7.29 24.61
CA LEU A 340 -30.66 -7.99 25.29
C LEU A 340 -30.92 -8.16 26.79
N ASN A 341 -31.59 -7.18 27.40
CA ASN A 341 -31.96 -7.14 28.82
C ASN A 341 -30.78 -7.45 29.78
N LEU A 342 -29.57 -7.00 29.45
CA LEU A 342 -28.38 -7.24 30.27
C LEU A 342 -28.33 -6.29 31.47
N LYS A 343 -27.94 -6.84 32.61
CA LYS A 343 -27.62 -6.14 33.86
C LYS A 343 -26.22 -5.54 33.74
N LEU A 344 -26.18 -4.21 33.58
CA LEU A 344 -24.92 -3.47 33.55
C LEU A 344 -24.16 -3.62 34.87
N LYS A 345 -22.84 -3.75 34.78
CA LYS A 345 -21.95 -3.83 35.94
C LYS A 345 -21.35 -2.47 36.26
N GLU A 346 -20.93 -2.28 37.51
CA GLU A 346 -20.25 -1.05 37.92
C GLU A 346 -18.86 -0.92 37.28
N ARG A 347 -18.42 0.33 37.09
CA ARG A 347 -17.07 0.62 36.61
C ARG A 347 -16.06 0.24 37.66
N VAL A 348 -15.07 -0.58 37.27
CA VAL A 348 -13.87 -0.86 38.07
C VAL A 348 -12.66 -0.28 37.33
N PRO A 349 -11.93 0.69 37.91
CA PRO A 349 -10.70 1.23 37.33
C PRO A 349 -9.73 0.12 36.95
N ILE A 350 -9.02 0.25 35.83
CA ILE A 350 -8.15 -0.81 35.32
C ILE A 350 -7.01 -1.15 36.31
N THR A 351 -6.55 -0.14 37.03
CA THR A 351 -5.55 -0.16 38.10
C THR A 351 -5.96 -1.03 39.30
N GLN A 352 -7.26 -1.28 39.47
CA GLN A 352 -7.84 -2.11 40.54
C GLN A 352 -8.22 -3.51 40.09
N GLN A 353 -8.13 -3.81 38.79
CA GLN A 353 -8.53 -5.12 38.26
C GLN A 353 -7.53 -6.21 38.63
N ASN A 354 -6.29 -5.85 38.99
CA ASN A 354 -5.27 -6.79 39.45
C ASN A 354 -5.62 -7.52 40.76
N LYS A 355 -6.74 -7.21 41.41
CA LYS A 355 -7.28 -8.03 42.51
C LYS A 355 -7.77 -9.42 42.07
N TYR A 356 -8.01 -9.61 40.78
CA TYR A 356 -8.43 -10.91 40.21
C TYR A 356 -7.25 -11.63 39.57
N LYS A 357 -7.21 -12.96 39.66
CA LYS A 357 -6.15 -13.77 39.05
C LYS A 357 -6.24 -13.84 37.54
N TYR A 358 -7.44 -13.78 36.95
CA TYR A 358 -7.62 -13.96 35.50
C TYR A 358 -8.36 -12.77 34.88
N LEU A 359 -7.72 -12.05 33.96
CA LEU A 359 -8.28 -10.87 33.30
C LEU A 359 -8.59 -11.17 31.85
N ILE A 360 -9.84 -10.99 31.44
CA ILE A 360 -10.29 -11.31 30.09
C ILE A 360 -10.05 -10.11 29.17
N ASN A 361 -9.26 -10.31 28.11
CA ASN A 361 -9.07 -9.32 27.06
C ASN A 361 -9.94 -9.65 25.85
N ILE A 362 -10.91 -8.78 25.57
CA ILE A 362 -11.85 -8.89 24.43
C ILE A 362 -11.66 -7.68 23.53
N GLU A 363 -11.53 -7.91 22.21
CA GLU A 363 -11.49 -6.89 21.17
C GLU A 363 -12.69 -5.93 21.22
N GLY A 364 -12.51 -4.72 20.69
CA GLY A 364 -13.56 -3.72 20.55
C GLY A 364 -13.95 -3.56 19.08
N ASN A 365 -14.01 -2.32 18.60
CA ASN A 365 -14.19 -2.05 17.17
C ASN A 365 -12.92 -2.39 16.35
N SER A 366 -11.78 -2.41 17.04
CA SER A 366 -10.46 -2.87 16.63
C SER A 366 -9.78 -3.55 17.84
N ALA A 367 -8.46 -3.74 17.82
CA ALA A 367 -7.71 -4.23 18.97
C ALA A 367 -8.04 -3.46 20.27
N ALA A 368 -8.00 -4.16 21.39
CA ALA A 368 -8.23 -3.54 22.70
C ALA A 368 -6.92 -2.97 23.25
N TYR A 369 -6.76 -1.65 23.21
CA TYR A 369 -5.50 -0.98 23.57
C TYR A 369 -5.08 -1.15 25.04
N ARG A 370 -6.01 -1.51 25.92
CA ARG A 370 -5.71 -1.89 27.31
C ARG A 370 -4.77 -3.09 27.46
N LEU A 371 -4.59 -3.92 26.41
CA LEU A 371 -3.80 -5.15 26.49
C LEU A 371 -2.38 -4.87 26.97
N GLY A 372 -1.75 -3.79 26.49
CA GLY A 372 -0.39 -3.41 26.89
C GLY A 372 -0.29 -3.21 28.39
N TYR A 373 -1.19 -2.41 28.97
CA TYR A 373 -1.26 -2.19 30.42
C TYR A 373 -1.58 -3.46 31.22
N MET A 374 -2.47 -4.31 30.71
CA MET A 374 -2.90 -5.54 31.39
C MET A 374 -1.74 -6.51 31.66
N LEU A 375 -0.71 -6.54 30.80
CA LEU A 375 0.49 -7.37 31.00
C LEU A 375 1.22 -7.01 32.30
N GLY A 376 1.12 -5.76 32.75
CA GLY A 376 1.75 -5.25 33.96
C GLY A 376 0.99 -5.50 35.27
N LEU A 377 -0.22 -6.08 35.20
CA LEU A 377 -1.11 -6.26 36.34
C LEU A 377 -0.84 -7.53 37.17
N GLU A 378 0.12 -8.35 36.75
CA GLU A 378 0.50 -9.58 37.48
C GLU A 378 -0.72 -10.50 37.69
N SER A 379 -1.56 -10.57 36.66
CA SER A 379 -2.72 -11.45 36.55
C SER A 379 -2.59 -12.18 35.20
N VAL A 380 -3.15 -13.39 35.11
CA VAL A 380 -3.18 -14.13 33.86
C VAL A 380 -4.10 -13.43 32.87
N ILE A 381 -3.59 -13.14 31.68
CA ILE A 381 -4.42 -12.63 30.60
C ILE A 381 -5.11 -13.80 29.91
N LEU A 382 -6.43 -13.79 29.96
CA LEU A 382 -7.30 -14.66 29.18
C LEU A 382 -7.65 -13.93 27.89
N HIS A 383 -6.87 -14.17 26.83
CA HIS A 383 -6.96 -13.41 25.59
C HIS A 383 -7.93 -14.07 24.61
N VAL A 384 -9.04 -13.41 24.34
CA VAL A 384 -10.01 -13.87 23.34
C VAL A 384 -9.40 -13.72 21.95
N GLU A 385 -9.44 -14.79 21.17
CA GLU A 385 -8.94 -14.86 19.79
C GLU A 385 -9.50 -13.72 18.95
N THR A 386 -8.59 -13.01 18.28
CA THR A 386 -8.88 -11.83 17.48
C THR A 386 -8.03 -11.83 16.21
N LYS A 387 -8.52 -11.14 15.17
CA LYS A 387 -7.74 -10.87 13.94
C LYS A 387 -6.93 -9.57 14.04
N PHE A 388 -7.23 -8.74 15.04
CA PHE A 388 -6.54 -7.48 15.24
C PHE A 388 -5.21 -7.71 15.94
N LYS A 389 -4.22 -6.87 15.59
CA LYS A 389 -2.88 -6.89 16.18
C LYS A 389 -2.43 -5.50 16.58
N LEU A 390 -1.77 -5.41 17.73
CA LEU A 390 -0.98 -4.28 18.20
C LEU A 390 0.52 -4.48 17.89
N TRP A 391 1.30 -3.42 18.09
CA TRP A 391 2.72 -3.35 17.72
C TRP A 391 3.64 -4.35 18.43
N PHE A 392 3.24 -4.87 19.59
CA PHE A 392 4.03 -5.84 20.37
C PHE A 392 3.47 -7.26 20.35
N GLU A 393 2.32 -7.51 19.71
CA GLU A 393 1.63 -8.80 19.84
C GLU A 393 2.42 -9.98 19.28
N ASP A 394 3.31 -9.76 18.30
CA ASP A 394 4.21 -10.80 17.79
C ASP A 394 5.24 -11.27 18.85
N LEU A 395 5.39 -10.55 19.98
CA LEU A 395 6.22 -10.95 21.12
C LEU A 395 5.47 -11.82 22.13
N LEU A 396 4.13 -11.92 22.02
CA LEU A 396 3.32 -12.70 22.95
C LEU A 396 3.28 -14.17 22.52
N ILE A 397 3.58 -15.05 23.46
CA ILE A 397 3.56 -16.50 23.24
C ILE A 397 2.40 -17.12 24.04
N PRO A 398 1.47 -17.85 23.40
CA PRO A 398 0.40 -18.58 24.08
C PRO A 398 0.95 -19.55 25.14
N TYR A 399 0.27 -19.61 26.29
CA TYR A 399 0.67 -20.37 27.49
C TYR A 399 2.02 -19.99 28.12
N VAL A 400 2.67 -18.93 27.62
CA VAL A 400 3.86 -18.32 28.25
C VAL A 400 3.53 -16.95 28.81
N ASN A 401 2.87 -16.08 28.03
CA ASN A 401 2.49 -14.72 28.47
C ASN A 401 0.98 -14.56 28.69
N PHE A 402 0.15 -15.40 28.08
CA PHE A 402 -1.30 -15.34 28.16
C PHE A 402 -1.92 -16.70 27.84
N ILE A 403 -3.21 -16.87 28.06
CA ILE A 403 -3.97 -18.08 27.68
C ILE A 403 -5.01 -17.70 26.62
N PRO A 404 -4.99 -18.32 25.43
CA PRO A 404 -5.98 -18.06 24.39
C PRO A 404 -7.35 -18.62 24.78
N ILE A 405 -8.41 -17.94 24.34
CA ILE A 405 -9.81 -18.35 24.48
C ILE A 405 -10.51 -18.16 23.14
N LYS A 406 -11.39 -19.09 22.76
CA LYS A 406 -12.15 -18.98 21.51
C LYS A 406 -12.94 -17.67 21.44
N ASN A 407 -13.06 -17.12 20.23
CA ASN A 407 -13.75 -15.85 19.97
C ASN A 407 -15.22 -15.82 20.43
N ASP A 408 -15.85 -16.99 20.47
CA ASP A 408 -17.23 -17.20 20.90
C ASP A 408 -17.36 -17.50 22.39
N LEU A 409 -16.26 -17.53 23.14
CA LEU A 409 -16.20 -17.83 24.58
C LEU A 409 -16.68 -19.25 24.95
N SER A 410 -16.80 -20.17 24.00
CA SER A 410 -17.34 -21.52 24.24
C SER A 410 -16.48 -22.37 25.19
N ASP A 411 -15.17 -22.11 25.25
CA ASP A 411 -14.20 -22.81 26.10
C ASP A 411 -13.85 -22.05 27.39
N LEU A 412 -14.50 -20.91 27.66
CA LEU A 412 -14.17 -20.06 28.82
C LEU A 412 -14.26 -20.81 30.16
N ALA A 413 -15.29 -21.63 30.36
CA ALA A 413 -15.48 -22.38 31.60
C ALA A 413 -14.36 -23.42 31.82
N GLU A 414 -13.98 -24.13 30.75
CA GLU A 414 -12.92 -25.14 30.78
C GLU A 414 -11.56 -24.51 31.05
N ILE A 415 -11.27 -23.36 30.43
CA ILE A 415 -10.05 -22.59 30.67
C ILE A 415 -9.98 -22.09 32.12
N ILE A 416 -11.08 -21.55 32.68
CA ILE A 416 -11.10 -21.11 34.08
C ILE A 416 -10.86 -22.29 35.03
N LYS A 417 -11.49 -23.44 34.76
CA LYS A 417 -11.28 -24.67 35.52
C LYS A 417 -9.83 -25.14 35.44
N TRP A 418 -9.22 -25.10 34.25
CA TRP A 418 -7.81 -25.41 34.06
C TRP A 418 -6.92 -24.46 34.87
N CYS A 419 -7.18 -23.15 34.83
CA CYS A 419 -6.43 -22.16 35.61
C CYS A 419 -6.50 -22.44 37.11
N LYS A 420 -7.70 -22.67 37.65
CA LYS A 420 -7.90 -23.02 39.07
C LYS A 420 -7.13 -24.30 39.47
N SER A 421 -7.01 -25.26 38.56
CA SER A 421 -6.29 -26.52 38.79
C SER A 421 -4.78 -26.44 38.55
N ASN A 422 -4.28 -25.33 38.01
CA ASN A 422 -2.88 -25.12 37.64
C ASN A 422 -2.37 -23.77 38.15
N ASP A 423 -2.68 -23.43 39.41
CA ASP A 423 -2.42 -22.08 39.97
C ASP A 423 -0.94 -21.66 39.86
N ASP A 424 -0.01 -22.57 40.10
CA ASP A 424 1.44 -22.30 39.97
C ASP A 424 1.84 -21.94 38.54
N LYS A 425 1.29 -22.64 37.53
CA LYS A 425 1.53 -22.31 36.11
C LYS A 425 0.89 -20.98 35.76
N CYS A 426 -0.30 -20.69 36.27
CA CYS A 426 -0.95 -19.40 36.09
C CYS A 426 -0.12 -18.26 36.68
N LYS A 427 0.47 -18.47 37.87
CA LYS A 427 1.40 -17.53 38.48
C LYS A 427 2.60 -17.29 37.57
N GLU A 428 3.23 -18.35 37.07
CA GLU A 428 4.36 -18.27 36.14
C GLU A 428 4.00 -17.48 34.87
N ILE A 429 2.85 -17.78 34.23
CA ILE A 429 2.36 -17.07 33.03
C ILE A 429 2.19 -15.58 33.33
N SER A 430 1.58 -15.23 34.46
CA SER A 430 1.37 -13.83 34.86
C SER A 430 2.70 -13.09 35.13
N GLN A 431 3.70 -13.77 35.68
CA GLN A 431 5.03 -13.23 35.91
C GLN A 431 5.79 -13.05 34.59
N ASN A 432 5.65 -13.97 33.65
CA ASN A 432 6.26 -13.85 32.32
C ASN A 432 5.60 -12.72 31.50
N ALA A 433 4.29 -12.52 31.63
CA ALA A 433 3.60 -11.34 31.10
C ALA A 433 4.17 -10.05 31.69
N LYS A 434 4.35 -10.00 33.02
CA LYS A 434 4.94 -8.86 33.72
C LYS A 434 6.37 -8.57 33.30
N LYS A 435 7.22 -9.60 33.16
CA LYS A 435 8.60 -9.46 32.66
C LYS A 435 8.64 -8.86 31.27
N LEU A 436 7.76 -9.31 30.37
CA LEU A 436 7.65 -8.73 29.03
C LEU A 436 7.19 -7.27 29.10
N TYR A 437 6.16 -6.98 29.90
CA TYR A 437 5.69 -5.62 30.15
C TYR A 437 6.82 -4.70 30.62
N ASP A 438 7.62 -5.11 31.62
CA ASP A 438 8.72 -4.27 32.13
C ASP A 438 9.78 -3.99 31.06
N LYS A 439 10.00 -4.97 30.17
CA LYS A 439 10.91 -4.83 29.05
C LYS A 439 10.41 -3.84 28.00
N ILE A 440 9.11 -3.87 27.65
CA ILE A 440 8.60 -3.17 26.45
C ILE A 440 7.74 -1.94 26.74
N MET A 441 7.09 -1.86 27.90
CA MET A 441 6.20 -0.77 28.30
C MET A 441 6.96 0.28 29.11
N ASN A 442 7.99 0.84 28.48
CA ASN A 442 8.76 1.96 28.99
C ASN A 442 9.15 2.89 27.83
N GLU A 443 9.50 4.13 28.15
CA GLU A 443 9.78 5.16 27.15
C GLU A 443 10.93 4.76 26.23
N ASP A 444 12.04 4.27 26.78
CA ASP A 444 13.23 3.94 26.01
C ASP A 444 12.98 2.86 24.96
N TYR A 445 12.26 1.79 25.33
CA TYR A 445 11.95 0.71 24.39
C TYR A 445 10.98 1.16 23.30
N ILE A 446 9.93 1.92 23.64
CA ILE A 446 8.98 2.45 22.66
C ILE A 446 9.69 3.38 21.67
N LEU A 447 10.56 4.27 22.18
CA LEU A 447 11.34 5.16 21.33
C LEU A 447 12.37 4.41 20.48
N GLU A 448 12.95 3.32 20.97
CA GLU A 448 13.86 2.49 20.16
C GLU A 448 13.10 1.73 19.05
N TYR A 449 11.93 1.17 19.37
CA TYR A 449 11.04 0.57 18.37
C TYR A 449 10.67 1.58 17.28
N LEU A 450 10.28 2.80 17.69
CA LEU A 450 9.93 3.87 16.77
C LEU A 450 11.14 4.34 15.95
N LYS A 451 12.31 4.52 16.56
CA LYS A 451 13.57 4.83 15.85
C LYS A 451 13.83 3.80 14.76
N ASN A 452 13.74 2.51 15.08
CA ASN A 452 13.96 1.42 14.12
C ASN A 452 12.91 1.45 13.00
N LEU A 453 11.63 1.61 13.33
CA LEU A 453 10.56 1.73 12.34
C LEU A 453 10.77 2.91 11.40
N ILE A 454 11.02 4.10 11.95
CA ILE A 454 11.22 5.33 11.18
C ILE A 454 12.50 5.27 10.35
N ASN A 455 13.59 4.74 10.89
CA ASN A 455 14.84 4.56 10.13
C ASN A 455 14.70 3.52 9.01
N ASN A 456 13.90 2.47 9.19
CA ASN A 456 13.58 1.54 8.12
C ASN A 456 12.78 2.22 6.98
N ILE A 457 11.84 3.11 7.33
CA ILE A 457 11.12 3.94 6.36
C ILE A 457 12.10 4.91 5.69
N SER A 458 12.91 5.62 6.47
CA SER A 458 13.90 6.59 6.01
C SER A 458 14.90 5.95 5.07
N PHE A 459 15.49 4.81 5.41
CA PHE A 459 16.44 4.13 4.54
C PHE A 459 15.84 3.83 3.16
N LYS A 460 14.63 3.27 3.14
CA LYS A 460 13.92 2.99 1.89
C LYS A 460 13.55 4.26 1.14
N TYR A 461 13.12 5.30 1.86
CA TYR A 461 12.78 6.59 1.32
C TYR A 461 14.00 7.32 0.76
N VAL A 462 15.11 7.39 1.48
CA VAL A 462 16.37 8.00 1.04
C VAL A 462 16.89 7.28 -0.20
N LEU A 463 16.94 5.94 -0.20
CA LEU A 463 17.41 5.18 -1.36
C LEU A 463 16.55 5.38 -2.61
N GLN A 464 15.23 5.56 -2.45
CA GLN A 464 14.27 5.57 -3.57
C GLN A 464 13.75 6.95 -3.94
N ALA A 465 13.76 7.89 -3.00
CA ALA A 465 13.17 9.23 -3.09
C ALA A 465 14.19 10.37 -3.04
N GLY A 466 15.38 10.18 -2.43
CA GLY A 466 16.31 11.31 -2.33
C GLY A 466 17.80 11.00 -2.21
N GLY A 467 18.24 9.92 -2.82
CA GLY A 467 19.41 10.06 -3.64
C GLY A 467 19.01 10.92 -4.82
N ASN A 468 19.24 12.25 -4.76
CA ASN A 468 18.79 13.25 -5.73
C ASN A 468 18.79 12.63 -7.14
N ILE A 469 17.63 12.14 -7.60
CA ILE A 469 17.60 11.28 -8.79
C ILE A 469 18.12 12.05 -10.00
N PHE A 470 17.98 13.38 -9.96
CA PHE A 470 18.54 14.29 -10.92
C PHE A 470 20.07 14.35 -10.82
N GLU A 471 20.66 14.55 -9.64
CA GLU A 471 22.12 14.51 -9.46
C GLU A 471 22.72 13.14 -9.69
N GLN A 472 22.10 12.06 -9.22
CA GLN A 472 22.54 10.70 -9.50
C GLN A 472 22.49 10.43 -11.00
N TYR A 473 21.41 10.82 -11.68
CA TYR A 473 21.31 10.69 -13.13
C TYR A 473 22.30 11.60 -13.86
N LYS A 474 22.54 12.81 -13.37
CA LYS A 474 23.51 13.77 -13.92
C LYS A 474 24.93 13.21 -13.78
N LYS A 475 25.32 12.82 -12.57
CA LYS A 475 26.58 12.14 -12.26
C LYS A 475 26.74 10.87 -13.10
N TYR A 476 25.71 10.03 -13.17
CA TYR A 476 25.72 8.86 -14.06
C TYR A 476 25.90 9.26 -15.52
N LYS A 477 25.24 10.31 -16.03
CA LYS A 477 25.41 10.77 -17.43
C LYS A 477 26.83 11.29 -17.68
N GLU A 478 27.46 11.92 -16.70
CA GLU A 478 28.85 12.38 -16.74
C GLU A 478 29.84 11.20 -16.69
N GLU A 479 29.58 10.19 -15.88
CA GLU A 479 30.45 9.02 -15.66
C GLU A 479 30.18 7.84 -16.62
N ARG A 480 29.04 7.85 -17.33
CA ARG A 480 28.63 6.76 -18.22
C ARG A 480 29.67 6.58 -19.32
N LYS A 481 30.25 5.38 -19.35
CA LYS A 481 31.10 4.94 -20.46
C LYS A 481 30.33 5.06 -21.78
N LYS A 482 31.00 5.62 -22.78
CA LYS A 482 30.46 5.71 -24.14
C LYS A 482 30.57 4.35 -24.81
N ILE A 483 29.54 3.99 -25.57
CA ILE A 483 29.59 2.84 -26.48
C ILE A 483 30.68 3.06 -27.52
N GLU A 484 31.42 2.00 -27.86
CA GLU A 484 32.35 2.04 -28.98
C GLU A 484 31.55 2.21 -30.28
N LYS A 485 31.74 3.34 -30.96
CA LYS A 485 31.12 3.62 -32.26
C LYS A 485 32.11 3.31 -33.36
N ARG A 486 31.68 2.53 -34.35
CA ARG A 486 32.41 2.29 -35.59
C ARG A 486 31.64 2.90 -36.74
N GLU A 487 32.34 3.54 -37.66
CA GLU A 487 31.70 4.22 -38.79
C GLU A 487 31.91 3.40 -40.06
N ILE A 488 30.89 3.35 -40.90
CA ILE A 488 30.94 2.74 -42.22
C ILE A 488 30.26 3.67 -43.22
N ASN A 489 30.92 3.96 -44.34
CA ASN A 489 30.28 4.74 -45.39
C ASN A 489 29.25 3.88 -46.09
N ILE A 490 28.12 4.47 -46.43
CA ILE A 490 27.07 3.77 -47.14
C ILE A 490 27.53 3.23 -48.50
N GLU A 491 28.50 3.89 -49.12
CA GLU A 491 29.11 3.46 -50.39
C GLU A 491 29.87 2.14 -50.25
N ASP A 492 30.37 1.83 -49.04
CA ASP A 492 31.09 0.60 -48.73
C ASP A 492 30.13 -0.58 -48.43
N ILE A 493 28.82 -0.33 -48.36
CA ILE A 493 27.80 -1.32 -48.02
C ILE A 493 27.32 -2.01 -49.29
N SER A 494 27.71 -3.28 -49.46
CA SER A 494 27.20 -4.13 -50.52
C SER A 494 25.73 -4.51 -50.28
N ASN A 495 24.90 -4.42 -51.32
CA ASN A 495 23.53 -4.91 -51.28
C ASN A 495 23.53 -6.45 -51.32
N ASN A 496 22.91 -7.11 -50.33
CA ASN A 496 22.78 -8.56 -50.34
C ASN A 496 21.32 -8.98 -50.12
N THR A 497 20.59 -9.14 -51.22
CA THR A 497 19.16 -9.46 -51.23
C THR A 497 18.83 -10.90 -50.78
N SER A 498 19.83 -11.73 -50.47
CA SER A 498 19.62 -13.10 -49.98
C SER A 498 19.39 -13.20 -48.47
N ASN A 499 19.71 -12.16 -47.70
CA ASN A 499 19.56 -12.16 -46.24
C ASN A 499 18.08 -12.11 -45.83
N LYS A 500 17.69 -12.91 -44.84
CA LYS A 500 16.34 -12.92 -44.28
C LYS A 500 16.23 -11.90 -43.16
N ILE A 501 15.30 -10.96 -43.30
CA ILE A 501 15.17 -9.81 -42.39
C ILE A 501 13.83 -9.87 -41.64
N ALA A 502 13.85 -9.67 -40.33
CA ALA A 502 12.65 -9.43 -39.53
C ALA A 502 12.59 -7.97 -39.09
N ILE A 503 11.57 -7.23 -39.55
CA ILE A 503 11.30 -5.87 -39.07
C ILE A 503 10.25 -5.95 -37.97
N ILE A 504 10.57 -5.44 -36.78
CA ILE A 504 9.72 -5.48 -35.59
C ILE A 504 9.30 -4.05 -35.27
N VAL A 505 7.99 -3.80 -35.32
CA VAL A 505 7.41 -2.47 -35.15
C VAL A 505 6.49 -2.48 -33.94
N PRO A 506 6.84 -1.78 -32.84
CA PRO A 506 5.95 -1.62 -31.71
C PRO A 506 4.89 -0.60 -32.08
N TYR A 507 3.63 -0.92 -31.81
CA TYR A 507 2.51 -0.10 -32.25
C TYR A 507 1.48 0.06 -31.14
N ARG A 508 0.84 1.23 -31.10
CA ARG A 508 -0.37 1.44 -30.31
C ARG A 508 -1.19 2.58 -30.88
N ASN A 509 -2.47 2.32 -31.05
CA ASN A 509 -3.47 3.34 -31.22
C ASN A 509 -4.26 3.49 -29.91
N ASN A 510 -4.51 4.72 -29.46
CA ASN A 510 -5.31 4.98 -28.27
C ASN A 510 -5.96 6.37 -28.33
N LYS A 511 -6.86 6.65 -27.38
CA LYS A 511 -7.60 7.91 -27.30
C LYS A 511 -6.73 9.17 -27.18
N PHE A 512 -5.49 9.04 -26.73
CA PHE A 512 -4.54 10.15 -26.59
C PHE A 512 -3.58 10.25 -27.78
N GLN A 513 -3.41 9.19 -28.58
CA GLN A 513 -2.48 9.14 -29.70
C GLN A 513 -2.95 8.15 -30.77
N SER A 514 -3.21 8.67 -31.98
CA SER A 514 -3.40 7.82 -33.17
C SER A 514 -2.16 7.77 -34.04
N ARG A 515 -1.84 6.56 -34.50
CA ARG A 515 -0.73 6.25 -35.41
C ARG A 515 -1.18 5.46 -36.64
N ASP A 516 -2.49 5.41 -36.93
CA ASP A 516 -3.05 4.62 -38.04
C ASP A 516 -2.48 5.01 -39.39
N LYS A 517 -2.39 6.32 -39.66
CA LYS A 517 -1.85 6.84 -40.92
C LYS A 517 -0.40 6.46 -41.11
N GLN A 518 0.41 6.59 -40.07
CA GLN A 518 1.83 6.23 -40.08
C GLN A 518 2.00 4.73 -40.30
N LEU A 519 1.19 3.89 -39.64
CA LEU A 519 1.22 2.44 -39.85
C LEU A 519 0.88 2.05 -41.29
N ALA A 520 -0.17 2.64 -41.86
CA ALA A 520 -0.56 2.37 -43.24
C ALA A 520 0.57 2.74 -44.23
N MET A 521 1.12 3.95 -44.10
CA MET A 521 2.22 4.42 -44.93
C MET A 521 3.48 3.57 -44.74
N PHE A 522 3.80 3.17 -43.51
CA PHE A 522 4.92 2.30 -43.19
C PHE A 522 4.82 0.95 -43.91
N ILE A 523 3.66 0.30 -43.82
CA ILE A 523 3.42 -1.01 -44.42
C ILE A 523 3.53 -0.92 -45.94
N GLU A 524 2.85 0.06 -46.56
CA GLU A 524 2.89 0.29 -48.01
C GLU A 524 4.33 0.53 -48.49
N TYR A 525 5.07 1.37 -47.76
CA TYR A 525 6.46 1.65 -48.06
C TYR A 525 7.32 0.38 -47.97
N TYR A 526 7.57 -0.15 -46.77
CA TYR A 526 8.58 -1.20 -46.61
C TYR A 526 8.23 -2.53 -47.28
N ASN A 527 6.94 -2.82 -47.49
CA ASN A 527 6.54 -4.00 -48.25
C ASN A 527 6.97 -3.96 -49.73
N SER A 528 6.97 -2.77 -50.34
CA SER A 528 7.30 -2.63 -51.78
C SER A 528 8.80 -2.62 -52.08
N TYR A 529 9.66 -2.46 -51.07
CA TYR A 529 11.09 -2.16 -51.29
C TYR A 529 12.07 -3.30 -51.00
N LEU A 530 11.85 -4.18 -50.01
CA LEU A 530 12.83 -5.24 -49.68
C LEU A 530 12.35 -6.61 -50.19
N GLU A 531 13.26 -7.38 -50.76
CA GLU A 531 13.03 -8.80 -51.04
C GLU A 531 13.45 -9.60 -49.80
N ASN A 532 12.75 -10.69 -49.46
CA ASN A 532 13.05 -11.56 -48.31
C ASN A 532 12.94 -10.90 -46.92
N LEU A 533 11.89 -10.09 -46.71
CA LEU A 533 11.57 -9.46 -45.43
C LEU A 533 10.27 -10.02 -44.83
N ASP A 534 10.18 -10.12 -43.51
CA ASP A 534 8.92 -10.28 -42.77
C ASP A 534 8.75 -9.08 -41.80
N ILE A 535 7.57 -8.43 -41.81
CA ILE A 535 7.20 -7.34 -40.89
C ILE A 535 6.28 -7.87 -39.80
N TYR A 536 6.65 -7.59 -38.56
CA TYR A 536 5.92 -7.92 -37.34
C TYR A 536 5.44 -6.64 -36.66
N ILE A 537 4.15 -6.31 -36.82
CA ILE A 537 3.50 -5.22 -36.09
C ILE A 537 3.01 -5.77 -34.76
N ILE A 538 3.55 -5.24 -33.66
CA ILE A 538 3.24 -5.68 -32.30
C ILE A 538 2.42 -4.58 -31.63
N GLU A 539 1.10 -4.71 -31.69
CA GLU A 539 0.15 -3.77 -31.11
C GLU A 539 -0.08 -4.06 -29.62
N GLN A 540 0.08 -3.06 -28.77
CA GLN A 540 -0.36 -3.16 -27.38
C GLN A 540 -1.89 -2.99 -27.30
N SER A 541 -2.56 -3.93 -26.64
CA SER A 541 -4.00 -3.87 -26.39
C SER A 541 -4.39 -2.66 -25.55
N ASP A 542 -5.70 -2.36 -25.48
CA ASP A 542 -6.22 -1.35 -24.56
C ASP A 542 -6.26 -1.87 -23.10
N ASP A 543 -5.06 -2.01 -22.53
CA ASP A 543 -4.82 -2.59 -21.21
C ASP A 543 -4.89 -1.57 -20.06
N ASN A 544 -5.38 -0.35 -20.33
CA ASN A 544 -5.35 0.80 -19.41
C ASN A 544 -3.96 1.17 -18.85
N LYS A 545 -2.86 0.63 -19.39
CA LYS A 545 -1.49 1.03 -19.06
C LYS A 545 -0.98 2.03 -20.10
N LYS A 546 0.11 2.74 -19.83
CA LYS A 546 0.78 3.56 -20.85
C LYS A 546 1.44 2.68 -21.92
N PHE A 547 1.84 3.27 -23.05
CA PHE A 547 2.56 2.54 -24.10
C PHE A 547 3.90 1.99 -23.59
N ASN A 548 4.19 0.73 -23.86
CA ASN A 548 5.42 0.06 -23.43
C ASN A 548 6.20 -0.44 -24.65
N ARG A 549 6.91 0.49 -25.29
CA ARG A 549 7.69 0.24 -26.51
C ARG A 549 8.68 -0.92 -26.32
N GLY A 550 9.46 -0.90 -25.24
CA GLY A 550 10.50 -1.90 -24.97
C GLY A 550 9.95 -3.33 -24.85
N ALA A 551 8.85 -3.51 -24.11
CA ALA A 551 8.22 -4.83 -23.98
C ALA A 551 7.71 -5.35 -25.33
N LEU A 552 7.10 -4.49 -26.16
CA LEU A 552 6.58 -4.90 -27.48
C LEU A 552 7.70 -5.30 -28.43
N LEU A 553 8.84 -4.59 -28.42
CA LEU A 553 10.03 -4.97 -29.20
C LEU A 553 10.56 -6.35 -28.76
N ASN A 554 10.64 -6.61 -27.45
CA ASN A 554 11.03 -7.92 -26.91
C ASN A 554 10.06 -9.03 -27.32
N ILE A 555 8.75 -8.76 -27.28
CA ILE A 555 7.70 -9.69 -27.67
C ILE A 555 7.79 -10.01 -29.16
N GLY A 556 7.95 -8.97 -30.00
CA GLY A 556 8.17 -9.12 -31.43
C GLY A 556 9.39 -9.95 -31.76
N PHE A 557 10.50 -9.75 -31.04
CA PHE A 557 11.69 -10.60 -31.17
C PHE A 557 11.38 -12.06 -30.80
N LYS A 558 10.68 -12.32 -29.69
CA LYS A 558 10.27 -13.68 -29.30
C LYS A 558 9.36 -14.37 -30.32
N ILE A 559 8.50 -13.61 -30.99
CA ILE A 559 7.61 -14.12 -32.04
C ILE A 559 8.43 -14.40 -33.30
N ALA A 560 9.23 -13.43 -33.76
CA ALA A 560 10.04 -13.54 -34.96
C ALA A 560 11.11 -14.64 -34.86
N SER A 561 11.80 -14.76 -33.73
CA SER A 561 12.87 -15.77 -33.51
C SER A 561 12.38 -17.23 -33.48
N LYS A 562 11.07 -17.48 -33.61
CA LYS A 562 10.55 -18.82 -33.94
C LYS A 562 10.93 -19.24 -35.36
N LYS A 563 11.21 -18.28 -36.25
CA LYS A 563 11.88 -18.47 -37.53
C LYS A 563 13.34 -18.00 -37.42
N SER A 564 14.21 -18.52 -38.28
CA SER A 564 15.61 -18.07 -38.35
C SER A 564 15.72 -16.85 -39.27
N TYR A 565 16.19 -15.73 -38.74
CA TYR A 565 16.53 -14.51 -39.48
C TYR A 565 18.00 -14.18 -39.32
N ASP A 566 18.57 -13.56 -40.35
CA ASP A 566 19.95 -13.06 -40.31
C ASP A 566 20.04 -11.76 -39.52
N MET A 567 18.98 -10.95 -39.54
CA MET A 567 18.92 -9.64 -38.89
C MET A 567 17.53 -9.33 -38.36
N TYR A 568 17.49 -8.69 -37.19
CA TYR A 568 16.29 -8.16 -36.56
C TYR A 568 16.37 -6.63 -36.51
N ILE A 569 15.44 -5.95 -37.15
CA ILE A 569 15.39 -4.50 -37.24
C ILE A 569 14.25 -4.01 -36.34
N PHE A 570 14.60 -3.34 -35.24
CA PHE A 570 13.65 -2.68 -34.35
C PHE A 570 13.38 -1.28 -34.87
N HIS A 571 12.12 -0.96 -35.12
CA HIS A 571 11.76 0.16 -35.99
C HIS A 571 10.61 0.98 -35.41
N ASP A 572 10.72 2.31 -35.45
CA ASP A 572 9.65 3.23 -35.10
C ASP A 572 8.72 3.49 -36.31
N VAL A 573 7.42 3.25 -36.11
CA VAL A 573 6.39 3.26 -37.18
C VAL A 573 6.32 4.56 -38.01
N ASP A 574 6.81 5.67 -37.47
CA ASP A 574 6.80 6.99 -38.09
C ASP A 574 8.08 7.34 -38.86
N LEU A 575 9.07 6.45 -38.94
CA LEU A 575 10.29 6.71 -39.68
C LEU A 575 10.25 6.09 -41.09
N VAL A 576 10.18 6.95 -42.10
CA VAL A 576 10.31 6.55 -43.50
C VAL A 576 11.67 6.94 -44.04
N SER A 577 12.23 6.08 -44.87
CA SER A 577 13.58 6.24 -45.41
C SER A 577 13.54 6.31 -46.94
N PRO A 578 14.61 6.76 -47.62
CA PRO A 578 14.75 6.63 -49.07
C PRO A 578 15.05 5.19 -49.51
N THR A 579 14.92 4.93 -50.81
CA THR A 579 15.05 3.58 -51.41
C THR A 579 16.43 2.93 -51.19
N GLU A 580 17.46 3.76 -51.10
CA GLU A 580 18.85 3.39 -50.96
C GLU A 580 19.15 2.76 -49.59
N ILE A 581 18.22 2.85 -48.62
CA ILE A 581 18.32 2.18 -47.32
C ILE A 581 18.23 0.65 -47.43
N LYS A 582 17.73 0.10 -48.55
CA LYS A 582 17.68 -1.35 -48.81
C LYS A 582 19.04 -2.01 -48.63
N LYS A 583 20.13 -1.33 -49.00
CA LYS A 583 21.50 -1.83 -48.81
C LYS A 583 21.85 -1.99 -47.33
N ILE A 584 21.39 -1.06 -46.49
CA ILE A 584 21.66 -1.07 -45.04
C ILE A 584 20.80 -2.14 -44.35
N TYR A 585 19.52 -2.25 -44.71
CA TYR A 585 18.59 -3.22 -44.09
C TYR A 585 18.99 -4.66 -44.41
N SER A 586 19.69 -4.87 -45.52
CA SER A 586 20.19 -6.17 -45.96
C SER A 586 21.67 -6.40 -45.63
N HIS A 587 22.34 -5.51 -44.89
CA HIS A 587 23.75 -5.64 -44.57
C HIS A 587 23.99 -6.49 -43.32
N LYS A 588 24.13 -7.81 -43.51
CA LYS A 588 24.42 -8.74 -42.40
C LYS A 588 25.78 -8.45 -41.76
N THR A 589 25.75 -8.22 -40.46
CA THR A 589 26.92 -7.97 -39.62
C THR A 589 26.67 -8.49 -38.20
N GLU A 590 27.73 -8.85 -37.49
CA GLU A 590 27.66 -9.22 -36.07
C GLU A 590 27.62 -8.00 -35.13
N ILE A 591 27.81 -6.80 -35.67
CA ILE A 591 27.79 -5.55 -34.91
C ILE A 591 26.45 -4.85 -35.15
N PRO A 592 25.66 -4.56 -34.10
CA PRO A 592 24.41 -3.83 -34.24
C PRO A 592 24.57 -2.51 -35.00
N ILE A 593 23.62 -2.17 -35.87
CA ILE A 593 23.68 -0.94 -36.67
C ILE A 593 22.64 0.06 -36.16
N HIS A 594 23.06 1.27 -35.81
CA HIS A 594 22.15 2.39 -35.54
C HIS A 594 21.75 3.05 -36.87
N ILE A 595 20.76 2.47 -37.55
CA ILE A 595 20.30 2.95 -38.85
C ILE A 595 19.75 4.39 -38.76
N ALA A 596 19.03 4.71 -37.67
CA ALA A 596 18.50 6.06 -37.43
C ALA A 596 19.56 7.16 -37.27
N SER A 597 20.85 6.82 -37.16
CA SER A 597 21.94 7.80 -37.16
C SER A 597 22.04 8.65 -38.43
N LEU A 598 21.42 8.20 -39.54
CA LEU A 598 21.29 8.95 -40.79
C LEU A 598 20.32 10.13 -40.71
N TRP A 599 19.53 10.23 -39.64
CA TRP A 599 18.67 11.39 -39.42
C TRP A 599 19.47 12.58 -38.87
N LYS A 600 19.87 13.47 -39.78
CA LYS A 600 20.81 14.57 -39.52
C LYS A 600 20.27 15.62 -38.56
N GLU A 601 18.97 15.79 -38.43
CA GLU A 601 18.38 16.80 -37.53
C GLU A 601 18.27 16.33 -36.06
N LYS A 602 18.24 15.02 -35.79
CA LYS A 602 17.95 14.48 -34.44
C LYS A 602 19.04 13.59 -33.85
N TYR A 603 19.71 12.77 -34.66
CA TYR A 603 20.56 11.66 -34.16
C TYR A 603 22.02 11.67 -34.64
N SER A 604 22.38 12.55 -35.57
CA SER A 604 23.74 12.68 -36.10
C SER A 604 24.76 13.22 -35.09
N PHE A 605 24.32 14.10 -34.16
CA PHE A 605 25.17 14.83 -33.21
C PHE A 605 24.99 14.43 -31.73
N SER A 606 24.09 13.49 -31.41
CA SER A 606 23.78 13.09 -30.04
C SER A 606 24.32 11.69 -29.70
N ASP A 607 24.63 11.44 -28.43
CA ASP A 607 24.90 10.08 -27.90
C ASP A 607 23.59 9.27 -27.73
N PHE A 608 22.54 9.66 -28.44
CA PHE A 608 21.22 9.04 -28.40
C PHE A 608 21.14 7.85 -29.37
N MET A 609 20.49 6.78 -28.92
CA MET A 609 20.40 5.51 -29.65
C MET A 609 18.95 5.03 -29.62
N GLY A 610 18.13 5.56 -30.52
CA GLY A 610 16.71 5.20 -30.71
C GLY A 610 16.31 5.36 -32.17
N GLY A 611 15.01 5.26 -32.47
CA GLY A 611 14.52 5.17 -33.85
C GLY A 611 14.67 3.74 -34.39
N ILE A 612 15.60 3.57 -35.32
CA ILE A 612 15.81 2.32 -36.07
C ILE A 612 17.17 1.73 -35.71
N ILE A 613 17.16 0.51 -35.17
CA ILE A 613 18.37 -0.22 -34.78
C ILE A 613 18.25 -1.66 -35.25
N SER A 614 19.32 -2.18 -35.86
CA SER A 614 19.40 -3.60 -36.20
C SER A 614 20.31 -4.35 -35.23
N PHE A 615 19.96 -5.61 -34.95
CA PHE A 615 20.77 -6.55 -34.19
C PHE A 615 20.78 -7.91 -34.88
N ASP A 616 21.87 -8.64 -34.72
CA ASP A 616 21.87 -10.09 -34.84
C ASP A 616 21.26 -10.73 -33.57
N GLU A 617 20.84 -11.99 -33.70
CA GLU A 617 20.18 -12.70 -32.60
C GLU A 617 21.05 -12.83 -31.34
N LYS A 618 22.35 -13.08 -31.53
CA LYS A 618 23.30 -13.36 -30.45
C LYS A 618 23.54 -12.09 -29.64
N SER A 619 23.77 -10.95 -30.29
CA SER A 619 23.93 -9.67 -29.59
C SER A 619 22.67 -9.23 -28.86
N TYR A 620 21.48 -9.38 -29.47
CA TYR A 620 20.23 -9.00 -28.82
C TYR A 620 19.93 -9.84 -27.57
N LYS A 621 20.16 -11.16 -27.65
CA LYS A 621 20.06 -12.05 -26.49
C LYS A 621 21.08 -11.72 -25.40
N LYS A 622 22.31 -11.37 -25.78
CA LYS A 622 23.38 -11.01 -24.83
C LYS A 622 23.03 -9.78 -23.99
N VAL A 623 22.35 -8.79 -24.56
CA VAL A 623 21.87 -7.60 -23.82
C VAL A 623 20.52 -7.82 -23.14
N ASN A 624 19.94 -9.03 -23.19
CA ASN A 624 18.61 -9.33 -22.67
C ASN A 624 17.49 -8.44 -23.25
N GLY A 625 17.65 -7.94 -24.47
CA GLY A 625 16.71 -7.01 -25.12
C GLY A 625 16.46 -5.70 -24.36
N TYR A 626 15.32 -5.08 -24.64
CA TYR A 626 14.85 -3.84 -23.99
C TYR A 626 14.31 -4.10 -22.56
N PRO A 627 14.15 -3.08 -21.71
CA PRO A 627 13.51 -3.25 -20.40
C PRO A 627 11.98 -3.42 -20.54
N ASN A 628 11.35 -4.26 -19.70
CA ASN A 628 9.90 -4.51 -19.79
C ASN A 628 9.06 -3.58 -18.90
N LYS A 629 9.70 -2.81 -18.01
CA LYS A 629 9.00 -2.00 -16.98
C LYS A 629 8.86 -0.51 -17.34
N PHE A 630 9.18 -0.12 -18.57
CA PHE A 630 9.17 1.26 -19.02
C PHE A 630 7.83 1.57 -19.69
N TYR A 631 6.96 2.27 -18.94
CA TYR A 631 5.62 2.66 -19.38
C TYR A 631 5.56 4.17 -19.65
N GLY A 632 5.14 4.53 -20.87
CA GLY A 632 5.17 5.89 -21.41
C GLY A 632 6.46 6.17 -22.18
N TRP A 633 6.45 7.23 -22.99
CA TRP A 633 7.58 7.64 -23.81
C TRP A 633 8.79 8.05 -22.96
N GLY A 634 9.93 7.40 -23.20
CA GLY A 634 11.25 7.82 -22.76
C GLY A 634 11.98 6.88 -21.79
N GLY A 635 13.28 6.75 -22.02
CA GLY A 635 14.27 6.10 -21.15
C GLY A 635 14.64 4.67 -21.53
N GLU A 636 13.84 4.00 -22.36
CA GLU A 636 14.09 2.63 -22.81
C GLU A 636 15.29 2.52 -23.76
N ASP A 637 15.49 3.52 -24.62
CA ASP A 637 16.64 3.64 -25.51
C ASP A 637 17.96 3.82 -24.73
N ASP A 638 17.92 4.61 -23.65
CA ASP A 638 19.03 4.76 -22.72
C ASP A 638 19.37 3.44 -22.01
N ALA A 639 18.35 2.68 -21.63
CA ALA A 639 18.53 1.39 -20.97
C ALA A 639 19.22 0.37 -21.89
N ILE A 640 18.77 0.22 -23.14
CA ILE A 640 19.42 -0.71 -24.06
C ILE A 640 20.84 -0.27 -24.43
N TYR A 641 21.10 1.03 -24.58
CA TYR A 641 22.47 1.54 -24.74
C TYR A 641 23.36 1.10 -23.57
N ASN A 642 22.89 1.27 -22.33
CA ASN A 642 23.67 0.89 -21.15
C ASN A 642 24.00 -0.60 -21.14
N ARG A 643 23.04 -1.44 -21.54
CA ARG A 643 23.24 -2.88 -21.64
C ARG A 643 24.28 -3.22 -22.70
N MET A 644 24.31 -2.54 -23.84
CA MET A 644 25.37 -2.72 -24.85
C MET A 644 26.75 -2.35 -24.31
N VAL A 645 26.87 -1.21 -23.62
CA VAL A 645 28.12 -0.77 -22.98
C VAL A 645 28.63 -1.78 -21.97
N VAL A 646 27.78 -2.25 -21.06
CA VAL A 646 28.16 -3.24 -20.02
C VAL A 646 28.57 -4.58 -20.64
N ASN A 647 28.02 -4.94 -21.80
CA ASN A 647 28.34 -6.17 -22.51
C ASN A 647 29.46 -6.02 -23.56
N ASN A 648 30.10 -4.85 -23.63
CA ASN A 648 31.13 -4.50 -24.61
C ASN A 648 30.71 -4.79 -26.05
N ILE A 649 29.48 -4.39 -26.41
CA ILE A 649 28.96 -4.53 -27.77
C ILE A 649 29.11 -3.18 -28.47
N PRO A 650 29.94 -3.06 -29.53
CA PRO A 650 30.07 -1.83 -30.30
C PRO A 650 28.79 -1.58 -31.12
N ILE A 651 28.68 -0.37 -31.68
CA ILE A 651 27.61 -0.02 -32.60
C ILE A 651 28.16 0.58 -33.90
N LEU A 652 27.62 0.11 -35.03
CA LEU A 652 27.92 0.66 -36.35
C LEU A 652 27.02 1.87 -36.64
N LYS A 653 27.64 3.00 -36.99
CA LYS A 653 27.01 4.22 -37.46
C LYS A 653 27.22 4.33 -38.97
N ILE A 654 26.15 4.59 -39.71
CA ILE A 654 26.24 4.77 -41.15
C ILE A 654 26.56 6.23 -41.47
N ILE A 655 27.53 6.47 -42.33
CA ILE A 655 27.85 7.80 -42.88
C ILE A 655 27.44 7.85 -44.34
N GLY A 656 26.72 8.90 -44.72
CA GLY A 656 26.37 9.13 -46.12
C GLY A 656 25.37 10.27 -46.30
N ASN A 657 25.11 10.59 -47.56
CA ASN A 657 24.10 11.57 -47.96
C ASN A 657 22.73 10.93 -48.16
N ILE A 658 22.27 10.19 -47.15
CA ILE A 658 20.90 9.69 -47.04
C ILE A 658 20.27 10.33 -45.81
N GLU A 659 19.00 10.71 -45.92
CA GLU A 659 18.24 11.29 -44.83
C GLU A 659 16.97 10.49 -44.56
N ILE A 660 16.82 10.06 -43.30
CA ILE A 660 15.59 9.45 -42.78
C ILE A 660 14.65 10.58 -42.38
N LYS A 661 13.36 10.44 -42.70
CA LYS A 661 12.33 11.43 -42.43
C LYS A 661 11.31 10.90 -41.43
N GLU A 662 10.95 11.73 -40.46
CA GLU A 662 9.84 11.49 -39.53
C GLU A 662 8.53 11.93 -40.19
N MET A 663 7.55 11.05 -40.20
CA MET A 663 6.20 11.36 -40.65
C MET A 663 5.51 12.26 -39.63
N ASN A 664 4.79 13.28 -40.12
CA ASN A 664 4.06 14.21 -39.26
C ASN A 664 3.20 13.48 -38.23
N HIS A 665 3.39 13.82 -36.96
CA HIS A 665 2.59 13.30 -35.86
C HIS A 665 2.46 14.32 -34.73
N GLN A 666 1.49 14.12 -33.84
CA GLN A 666 1.30 14.98 -32.68
C GLN A 666 2.51 14.97 -31.74
N ASN A 667 2.81 16.10 -31.12
CA ASN A 667 3.82 16.15 -30.06
C ASN A 667 3.25 15.51 -28.78
N THR A 668 3.93 14.48 -28.27
CA THR A 668 3.50 13.72 -27.09
C THR A 668 4.24 14.11 -25.81
N SER A 669 5.25 14.99 -25.88
CA SER A 669 6.10 15.32 -24.72
C SER A 669 5.39 16.09 -23.62
N GLU A 670 4.28 16.74 -23.94
CA GLU A 670 3.49 17.55 -22.99
C GLU A 670 2.27 16.80 -22.45
N ILE A 671 1.97 15.60 -22.98
CA ILE A 671 0.81 14.81 -22.58
C ILE A 671 1.23 13.86 -21.45
N GLU A 672 0.76 14.13 -20.22
CA GLU A 672 1.13 13.36 -19.02
C GLU A 672 0.80 11.87 -19.14
N GLU A 673 -0.32 11.53 -19.79
CA GLU A 673 -0.77 10.16 -19.99
C GLU A 673 0.14 9.38 -20.94
N LEU A 674 0.91 10.07 -21.78
CA LEU A 674 1.82 9.46 -22.76
C LEU A 674 3.28 9.45 -22.29
N THR A 675 3.67 10.28 -21.32
CA THR A 675 5.08 10.44 -20.93
C THR A 675 5.50 9.57 -19.76
N ASN A 676 6.76 9.10 -19.77
CA ASN A 676 7.36 8.43 -18.62
C ASN A 676 8.00 9.44 -17.65
N LYS A 677 7.25 9.84 -16.62
CA LYS A 677 7.73 10.76 -15.56
C LYS A 677 8.88 10.17 -14.72
N ASN A 678 8.97 8.85 -14.63
CA ASN A 678 9.98 8.13 -13.83
C ASN A 678 11.21 7.71 -14.64
N LYS A 679 11.39 8.17 -15.88
CA LYS A 679 12.45 7.68 -16.78
C LYS A 679 13.85 7.66 -16.16
N LYS A 680 14.23 8.68 -15.37
CA LYS A 680 15.55 8.76 -14.71
C LYS A 680 15.73 7.64 -13.67
N PHE A 681 14.72 7.43 -12.83
CA PHE A 681 14.70 6.34 -11.86
C PHE A 681 14.74 4.98 -12.55
N ASN A 682 13.93 4.79 -13.58
CA ASN A 682 13.89 3.54 -14.32
C ASN A 682 15.27 3.21 -14.94
N ILE A 683 15.96 4.20 -15.52
CA ILE A 683 17.32 4.03 -16.07
C ILE A 683 18.32 3.63 -14.98
N LEU A 684 18.34 4.34 -13.84
CA LEU A 684 19.27 4.01 -12.75
C LEU A 684 19.00 2.62 -12.14
N ASN A 685 17.74 2.23 -12.06
CA ASN A 685 17.36 0.90 -11.59
C ASN A 685 17.73 -0.19 -12.59
N ASP A 686 17.57 0.06 -13.90
CA ASP A 686 17.90 -0.88 -14.96
C ASP A 686 19.39 -1.25 -14.95
N ILE A 687 20.28 -0.27 -14.77
CA ILE A 687 21.74 -0.49 -14.70
C ILE A 687 22.11 -1.59 -13.69
N LYS A 688 21.40 -1.65 -12.56
CA LYS A 688 21.64 -2.62 -11.49
C LYS A 688 20.96 -3.97 -11.75
N ASN A 689 19.83 -3.96 -12.44
CA ASN A 689 18.87 -5.08 -12.44
C ASN A 689 18.51 -5.64 -13.83
N TRP A 690 19.13 -5.16 -14.91
CA TRP A 690 18.77 -5.51 -16.29
C TRP A 690 18.79 -7.02 -16.59
N LYS A 691 19.62 -7.80 -15.89
CA LYS A 691 19.66 -9.27 -16.03
C LYS A 691 18.35 -9.95 -15.62
N ASN A 692 17.56 -9.29 -14.78
CA ASN A 692 16.27 -9.77 -14.27
C ASN A 692 15.07 -9.06 -14.92
N ASP A 693 15.29 -8.22 -15.94
CA ASP A 693 14.24 -7.50 -16.66
C ASP A 693 14.55 -7.45 -18.16
N GLY A 694 13.88 -8.27 -18.97
CA GLY A 694 14.08 -8.26 -20.42
C GLY A 694 13.43 -9.46 -21.12
N ILE A 695 14.00 -9.93 -22.22
CA ILE A 695 13.45 -11.06 -22.98
C ILE A 695 13.32 -12.35 -22.15
N ASN A 696 14.18 -12.54 -21.15
CA ASN A 696 14.15 -13.72 -20.29
C ASN A 696 12.96 -13.72 -19.31
N THR A 697 12.41 -12.55 -18.98
CA THR A 697 11.31 -12.40 -18.01
C THR A 697 9.98 -11.95 -18.61
N ILE A 698 9.96 -11.50 -19.87
CA ILE A 698 8.73 -11.00 -20.51
C ILE A 698 7.65 -12.10 -20.62
N LYS A 699 6.44 -11.76 -20.14
CA LYS A 699 5.22 -12.56 -20.22
C LYS A 699 4.11 -11.78 -20.91
N TYR A 700 3.41 -12.43 -21.84
CA TYR A 700 2.39 -11.82 -22.66
C TYR A 700 1.35 -12.84 -23.13
N LYS A 701 0.18 -12.35 -23.55
CA LYS A 701 -0.85 -13.09 -24.29
C LYS A 701 -1.03 -12.47 -25.65
N ILE A 702 -1.15 -13.32 -26.67
CA ILE A 702 -1.63 -12.90 -28.00
C ILE A 702 -3.15 -12.92 -27.91
N LEU A 703 -3.77 -11.75 -28.04
CA LEU A 703 -5.24 -11.61 -28.06
C LEU A 703 -5.78 -11.83 -29.47
N ASP A 704 -5.02 -11.40 -30.47
CA ASP A 704 -5.41 -11.47 -31.87
C ASP A 704 -4.17 -11.56 -32.77
N GLU A 705 -4.30 -12.29 -33.88
CA GLU A 705 -3.29 -12.45 -34.93
C GLU A 705 -3.97 -12.24 -36.28
N MET A 706 -3.53 -11.22 -37.01
CA MET A 706 -4.03 -10.88 -38.34
C MET A 706 -2.89 -10.91 -39.35
N GLU A 707 -3.08 -11.66 -40.43
CA GLU A 707 -2.30 -11.49 -41.65
C GLU A 707 -2.92 -10.33 -42.44
N LEU A 708 -2.12 -9.31 -42.75
CA LEU A 708 -2.61 -8.15 -43.51
C LEU A 708 -2.64 -8.47 -45.01
N ILE A 709 -3.08 -7.51 -45.82
CA ILE A 709 -3.20 -7.64 -47.29
C ILE A 709 -1.90 -8.17 -47.94
N TYR A 710 -0.75 -7.93 -47.31
CA TYR A 710 0.56 -8.43 -47.70
C TYR A 710 0.96 -9.65 -46.85
N LYS A 711 1.24 -10.80 -47.50
CA LYS A 711 1.53 -12.09 -46.84
C LYS A 711 2.74 -12.09 -45.88
N ASN A 712 3.68 -11.19 -46.12
CA ASN A 712 4.88 -10.99 -45.31
C ASN A 712 4.67 -9.98 -44.16
N VAL A 713 3.45 -9.49 -43.93
CA VAL A 713 3.13 -8.55 -42.87
C VAL A 713 2.14 -9.17 -41.89
N LYS A 714 2.58 -9.36 -40.66
CA LYS A 714 1.79 -9.92 -39.57
C LYS A 714 1.56 -8.90 -38.48
N LYS A 715 0.32 -8.80 -38.01
CA LYS A 715 -0.07 -7.95 -36.90
C LYS A 715 -0.54 -8.80 -35.72
N TYR A 716 0.04 -8.54 -34.55
CA TYR A 716 -0.29 -9.19 -33.30
C TYR A 716 -0.81 -8.17 -32.29
N THR A 717 -2.00 -8.40 -31.73
CA THR A 717 -2.52 -7.61 -30.60
C THR A 717 -2.14 -8.31 -29.30
N ILE A 718 -1.44 -7.61 -28.42
CA ILE A 718 -0.77 -8.19 -27.26
C ILE A 718 -1.25 -7.56 -25.95
N GLU A 719 -1.59 -8.42 -24.99
CA GLU A 719 -1.74 -8.06 -23.58
C GLU A 719 -0.44 -8.37 -22.82
N ILE A 720 0.13 -7.39 -22.14
CA ILE A 720 1.35 -7.53 -21.32
C ILE A 720 0.96 -7.91 -19.87
N ILE A 721 1.43 -9.08 -19.41
CA ILE A 721 0.96 -9.70 -18.16
C ILE A 721 1.84 -9.35 -16.95
N LEU A 722 3.16 -9.22 -17.16
CA LEU A 722 4.23 -9.04 -16.15
C LEU A 722 4.13 -9.92 -14.89
#